data_AF-A0A944Y664-F1
#
_entry.id   AF-A0A944Y664-F1
#
_cell.length_a   1.000
_cell.length_b   1.000
_cell.length_c   1.000
_cell.angle_alpha   90.00
_cell.angle_beta   90.00
_cell.angle_gamma   90.00
#
_symmetry.space_group_name_H-M   'P 1'
#
loop_
_entity.id
_entity.type
_entity.pdbx_description
1 polymer ?
#
loop_
_entity_poly.entity_id
_entity_poly.type
_entity_poly.pdbx_seq_one_letter_code
_entity_poly.pdbx_strand_id
1 'polypeptide(L)'
;MLKTLFFSLILIFLSSNGTANWSSLEKEAVALEKLMVKAKTCVPVLSKNQAQFCTGIKISSRDFSFFQNASFSSCRKKINLNGYKALDFSTKLPQEVLSDFRFTSKRAQTYHDRKWVVFKEFSGRIDCIHELLHIYQRKKEFQGALNPRYRYQLKLKILRQINAVVAEVEALEKSGEKRKAQEVATKLEPYIALLRKWNKLITWLDEKEIYYFIYENCRMLKCERQDREIALANLFRLRAFFPWRYANKFKSLARNAIYQKKNLILKKVKDSFVWTKQLSAKTIRSLANKNLEELVEVVNVEGIFTKEVGVGKESVYCRDQKLGANFSKKTDTVFLLKLLLYKTQLSENSTLCSAFSHKKNLQKLYKLGKLSLKKYDEQLLFLGLLRDYADFKASGRLSEILKSKSSYYNLLRISARLNFLDNKSKGALFSGQELVFKIRDELPIVMVNKEEFILDLGAMNSVYPPSLLKVDEYLKLEPLSSLDLNTLYGRKVGVPKVSNNNTTKVGELSVSKAEWVIASLGIKGVKGLLGLDFFKGRDFKIYPKVKKIEFKNFPSIPANALLLQRDWNDQVSALEVLCPAGPVLRLDTGSQVLGDISSYSIEPQLFKKLSSGEAHGCGPIVLKGPFTKIIRQGPLFERGVSLNLGWPWISQFSAVNVSTKGGWIEFIK
;
A
#
# COMPACT_ATOMS: atom_id res chain seq x y z
N MET A 1 32.98 -47.35 -40.16
CA MET A 1 31.64 -46.80 -40.50
C MET A 1 30.73 -46.49 -39.30
N LEU A 2 31.12 -46.78 -38.03
CA LEU A 2 30.28 -46.44 -36.86
C LEU A 2 30.53 -45.05 -36.23
N LYS A 3 31.56 -44.30 -36.64
CA LYS A 3 31.88 -42.97 -36.08
C LYS A 3 31.19 -41.80 -36.78
N THR A 4 30.68 -42.00 -38.00
CA THR A 4 29.98 -40.95 -38.76
C THR A 4 28.49 -40.87 -38.44
N LEU A 5 27.87 -41.93 -37.90
CA LEU A 5 26.46 -41.88 -37.46
C LEU A 5 26.26 -41.16 -36.12
N PHE A 6 27.27 -41.12 -35.25
CA PHE A 6 27.16 -40.47 -33.93
C PHE A 6 27.28 -38.93 -34.01
N PHE A 7 28.00 -38.42 -35.01
CA PHE A 7 28.11 -36.98 -35.25
C PHE A 7 26.88 -36.41 -35.98
N SER A 8 26.22 -37.19 -36.82
CA SER A 8 24.95 -36.81 -37.45
C SER A 8 23.79 -36.80 -36.46
N LEU A 9 23.79 -37.64 -35.41
CA LEU A 9 22.76 -37.58 -34.37
C LEU A 9 22.92 -36.38 -33.42
N ILE A 10 24.16 -35.93 -33.15
CA ILE A 10 24.42 -34.78 -32.27
C ILE A 10 24.19 -33.44 -32.99
N LEU A 11 24.38 -33.38 -34.32
CA LEU A 11 24.02 -32.22 -35.13
C LEU A 11 22.51 -32.09 -35.40
N ILE A 12 21.76 -33.20 -35.42
CA ILE A 12 20.28 -33.16 -35.54
C ILE A 12 19.60 -32.68 -34.23
N PHE A 13 20.26 -32.77 -33.07
CA PHE A 13 19.75 -32.19 -31.81
C PHE A 13 20.09 -30.70 -31.61
N LEU A 14 21.01 -30.13 -32.40
CA LEU A 14 21.31 -28.69 -32.42
C LEU A 14 20.66 -27.95 -33.60
N SER A 15 20.07 -28.67 -34.55
CA SER A 15 19.36 -28.10 -35.72
C SER A 15 17.85 -28.35 -35.70
N SER A 16 17.24 -28.52 -34.52
CA SER A 16 15.81 -28.24 -34.42
C SER A 16 15.64 -26.71 -34.38
N ASN A 17 15.57 -26.11 -35.57
CA ASN A 17 14.99 -24.80 -35.83
C ASN A 17 13.55 -24.80 -35.34
N GLY A 18 13.35 -24.74 -34.02
CA GLY A 18 12.11 -24.30 -33.43
C GLY A 18 12.07 -22.80 -33.61
N THR A 19 11.57 -22.32 -34.75
CA THR A 19 11.05 -20.95 -34.83
C THR A 19 10.22 -20.71 -33.59
N ALA A 20 10.52 -19.66 -32.81
CA ALA A 20 9.81 -19.40 -31.57
C ALA A 20 8.31 -19.38 -31.87
N ASN A 21 7.56 -20.33 -31.30
CA ASN A 21 6.12 -20.36 -31.49
C ASN A 21 5.50 -19.29 -30.59
N TRP A 22 5.54 -18.05 -31.06
CA TRP A 22 4.99 -16.88 -30.39
C TRP A 22 3.53 -17.09 -29.96
N SER A 23 2.75 -17.82 -30.76
CA SER A 23 1.37 -18.15 -30.42
C SER A 23 1.28 -19.06 -29.18
N SER A 24 2.22 -20.00 -29.04
CA SER A 24 2.32 -20.86 -27.85
C SER A 24 2.80 -20.09 -26.63
N LEU A 25 3.79 -19.20 -26.76
CA LEU A 25 4.25 -18.34 -25.66
C LEU A 25 3.12 -17.44 -25.16
N GLU A 26 2.39 -16.81 -26.08
CA GLU A 26 1.24 -15.96 -25.77
C GLU A 26 0.12 -16.74 -25.07
N LYS A 27 -0.24 -17.93 -25.57
CA LYS A 27 -1.25 -18.79 -24.95
C LYS A 27 -0.90 -19.14 -23.49
N GLU A 28 0.33 -19.53 -23.23
CA GLU A 28 0.79 -19.89 -21.87
C GLU A 28 0.89 -18.64 -20.97
N ALA A 29 1.29 -17.48 -21.51
CA ALA A 29 1.29 -16.21 -20.79
C ALA A 29 -0.12 -15.79 -20.35
N VAL A 30 -1.10 -15.86 -21.26
CA VAL A 30 -2.51 -15.58 -20.93
C VAL A 30 -3.04 -16.56 -19.88
N ALA A 31 -2.66 -17.84 -19.96
CA ALA A 31 -3.03 -18.83 -18.94
C ALA A 31 -2.45 -18.48 -17.56
N LEU A 32 -1.19 -18.02 -17.51
CA LEU A 32 -0.53 -17.58 -16.29
C LEU A 32 -1.20 -16.35 -15.69
N GLU A 33 -1.53 -15.36 -16.50
CA GLU A 33 -2.22 -14.15 -16.07
C GLU A 33 -3.61 -14.47 -15.49
N LYS A 34 -4.40 -15.28 -16.20
CA LYS A 34 -5.70 -15.77 -15.69
C LYS A 34 -5.53 -16.46 -14.33
N LEU A 35 -4.48 -17.27 -14.19
CA LEU A 35 -4.19 -17.96 -12.95
C LEU A 35 -3.80 -17.02 -11.81
N MET A 36 -3.01 -15.98 -12.10
CA MET A 36 -2.67 -14.93 -11.13
C MET A 36 -3.91 -14.15 -10.66
N VAL A 37 -4.81 -13.80 -11.59
CA VAL A 37 -6.08 -13.14 -11.25
C VAL A 37 -6.92 -14.04 -10.35
N LYS A 38 -7.10 -15.31 -10.73
CA LYS A 38 -7.85 -16.30 -9.94
C LYS A 38 -7.24 -16.51 -8.54
N ALA A 39 -5.92 -16.58 -8.44
CA ALA A 39 -5.21 -16.68 -7.15
C ALA A 39 -5.45 -15.45 -6.27
N LYS A 40 -5.52 -14.25 -6.87
CA LYS A 40 -5.70 -12.99 -6.15
C LYS A 40 -7.11 -12.87 -5.60
N THR A 41 -8.10 -13.25 -6.40
CA THR A 41 -9.52 -13.17 -6.02
C THR A 41 -9.97 -14.28 -5.08
N CYS A 42 -9.25 -15.41 -5.04
CA CYS A 42 -9.64 -16.52 -4.17
C CYS A 42 -9.26 -16.28 -2.70
N VAL A 43 -10.17 -16.63 -1.78
CA VAL A 43 -9.97 -16.62 -0.33
C VAL A 43 -10.48 -17.97 0.22
N PRO A 44 -9.79 -18.60 1.19
CA PRO A 44 -10.27 -19.85 1.77
C PRO A 44 -11.70 -19.74 2.30
N VAL A 45 -12.52 -20.76 2.04
CA VAL A 45 -13.87 -20.89 2.59
C VAL A 45 -13.75 -21.56 3.95
N LEU A 46 -14.19 -20.88 5.00
CA LEU A 46 -14.09 -21.34 6.38
C LEU A 46 -15.48 -21.64 6.93
N SER A 47 -15.66 -22.80 7.53
CA SER A 47 -16.86 -23.18 8.30
C SER A 47 -16.46 -23.57 9.73
N LYS A 48 -17.45 -23.80 10.61
CA LYS A 48 -17.22 -23.96 12.06
C LYS A 48 -16.13 -25.00 12.41
N ASN A 49 -16.01 -26.08 11.63
CA ASN A 49 -15.03 -27.16 11.86
C ASN A 49 -14.34 -27.65 10.58
N GLN A 50 -14.45 -26.92 9.47
CA GLN A 50 -13.84 -27.32 8.20
C GLN A 50 -13.30 -26.10 7.47
N ALA A 51 -12.37 -26.33 6.56
CA ALA A 51 -11.87 -25.28 5.68
C ALA A 51 -11.59 -25.83 4.29
N GLN A 52 -11.89 -25.04 3.27
CA GLN A 52 -11.52 -25.33 1.90
C GLN A 52 -10.62 -24.22 1.37
N PHE A 53 -9.41 -24.62 1.00
CA PHE A 53 -8.38 -23.77 0.42
C PHE A 53 -8.58 -23.71 -1.10
N CYS A 54 -8.32 -22.57 -1.69
CA CYS A 54 -8.15 -22.29 -3.13
C CYS A 54 -7.12 -23.20 -3.79
N THR A 55 -6.05 -23.55 -3.07
CA THR A 55 -5.06 -24.56 -3.51
C THR A 55 -5.63 -25.97 -3.62
N GLY A 56 -6.87 -26.18 -3.17
CA GLY A 56 -7.62 -27.42 -3.31
C GLY A 56 -7.70 -28.24 -2.03
N ILE A 57 -6.96 -27.89 -0.97
CA ILE A 57 -7.04 -28.65 0.28
C ILE A 57 -8.42 -28.48 0.92
N LYS A 58 -9.01 -29.61 1.32
CA LYS A 58 -10.07 -29.65 2.32
C LYS A 58 -9.50 -30.11 3.67
N ILE A 59 -9.67 -29.28 4.69
CA ILE A 59 -9.43 -29.62 6.09
C ILE A 59 -10.71 -30.24 6.63
N SER A 60 -10.64 -31.55 6.91
CA SER A 60 -11.76 -32.31 7.46
C SER A 60 -12.02 -31.93 8.92
N SER A 61 -13.20 -32.27 9.44
CA SER A 61 -13.50 -32.09 10.87
C SER A 61 -12.50 -32.83 11.77
N ARG A 62 -11.98 -33.98 11.32
CA ARG A 62 -10.93 -34.75 12.02
C ARG A 62 -9.60 -34.01 12.06
N ASP A 63 -9.15 -33.48 10.93
CA ASP A 63 -7.92 -32.68 10.86
C ASP A 63 -8.04 -31.39 11.67
N PHE A 64 -9.20 -30.75 11.62
CA PHE A 64 -9.47 -29.54 12.40
C PHE A 64 -9.45 -29.82 13.91
N SER A 65 -10.10 -30.90 14.36
CA SER A 65 -10.06 -31.35 15.76
C SER A 65 -8.63 -31.67 16.21
N PHE A 66 -7.83 -32.29 15.33
CA PHE A 66 -6.41 -32.47 15.59
C PHE A 66 -5.69 -31.13 15.78
N PHE A 67 -5.89 -30.14 14.91
CA PHE A 67 -5.24 -28.82 15.05
C PHE A 67 -5.64 -28.08 16.33
N GLN A 68 -6.89 -28.20 16.78
CA GLN A 68 -7.37 -27.57 18.02
C GLN A 68 -6.69 -28.17 19.27
N ASN A 69 -6.44 -29.48 19.25
CA ASN A 69 -5.99 -30.25 20.41
C ASN A 69 -4.52 -30.65 20.36
N ALA A 70 -3.83 -30.40 19.24
CA ALA A 70 -2.42 -30.75 19.10
C ALA A 70 -1.58 -30.04 20.18
N SER A 71 -0.56 -30.73 20.66
CA SER A 71 0.60 -30.13 21.31
C SER A 71 1.70 -29.91 20.27
N PHE A 72 2.75 -29.17 20.59
CA PHE A 72 3.89 -29.03 19.68
C PHE A 72 4.52 -30.40 19.35
N SER A 73 4.64 -31.28 20.34
CA SER A 73 5.14 -32.65 20.18
C SER A 73 4.22 -33.51 19.28
N SER A 74 2.90 -33.50 19.51
CA SER A 74 1.99 -34.29 18.66
C SER A 74 1.90 -33.76 17.23
N CYS A 75 2.05 -32.45 17.03
CA CYS A 75 2.19 -31.86 15.70
C CYS A 75 3.48 -32.32 14.98
N ARG A 76 4.64 -32.31 15.66
CA ARG A 76 5.90 -32.85 15.09
C ARG A 76 5.76 -34.33 14.72
N LYS A 77 5.10 -35.15 15.56
CA LYS A 77 4.79 -36.55 15.23
C LYS A 77 3.93 -36.64 13.97
N LYS A 78 2.93 -35.78 13.81
CA LYS A 78 2.08 -35.74 12.60
C LYS A 78 2.85 -35.34 11.34
N ILE A 79 3.83 -34.45 11.44
CA ILE A 79 4.78 -34.13 10.35
C ILE A 79 5.56 -35.38 9.93
N ASN A 80 6.11 -36.12 10.90
CA ASN A 80 6.83 -37.38 10.67
C ASN A 80 5.95 -38.46 10.02
N LEU A 81 4.70 -38.62 10.48
CA LEU A 81 3.71 -39.53 9.85
C LEU A 81 3.37 -39.13 8.41
N ASN A 82 3.51 -37.84 8.08
CA ASN A 82 3.43 -37.36 6.71
C ASN A 82 4.77 -37.49 5.97
N GLY A 83 5.73 -38.30 6.43
CA GLY A 83 6.98 -38.58 5.71
C GLY A 83 7.94 -37.40 5.59
N TYR A 84 7.82 -36.40 6.48
CA TYR A 84 8.79 -35.31 6.63
C TYR A 84 9.54 -35.44 7.94
N LYS A 85 10.83 -35.12 8.01
CA LYS A 85 11.58 -35.09 9.28
C LYS A 85 11.42 -33.74 9.97
N ALA A 86 10.93 -33.73 11.21
CA ALA A 86 10.87 -32.54 12.06
C ALA A 86 12.20 -32.32 12.81
N LEU A 87 13.01 -31.36 12.34
CA LEU A 87 14.37 -31.08 12.81
C LEU A 87 14.44 -29.77 13.60
N ASP A 88 15.29 -29.71 14.61
CA ASP A 88 15.59 -28.46 15.33
C ASP A 88 16.76 -27.73 14.66
N PHE A 89 16.76 -26.39 14.69
CA PHE A 89 17.76 -25.56 14.02
C PHE A 89 19.17 -25.76 14.57
N SER A 90 19.29 -26.24 15.81
CA SER A 90 20.56 -26.61 16.46
C SER A 90 21.20 -27.89 15.88
N THR A 91 20.48 -28.65 15.06
CA THR A 91 21.00 -29.84 14.38
C THR A 91 22.05 -29.45 13.33
N LYS A 92 23.02 -30.32 13.02
CA LYS A 92 23.96 -30.13 11.90
C LYS A 92 23.19 -30.12 10.57
N LEU A 93 22.84 -28.93 10.09
CA LEU A 93 22.17 -28.68 8.81
C LEU A 93 23.18 -28.17 7.77
N PRO A 94 22.92 -28.37 6.47
CA PRO A 94 23.73 -27.78 5.40
C PRO A 94 23.84 -26.25 5.54
N GLN A 95 25.01 -25.70 5.24
CA GLN A 95 25.29 -24.27 5.44
C GLN A 95 24.32 -23.36 4.67
N GLU A 96 23.88 -23.76 3.48
CA GLU A 96 22.89 -23.04 2.67
C GLU A 96 21.53 -22.93 3.38
N VAL A 97 21.08 -24.01 4.04
CA VAL A 97 19.85 -24.03 4.85
C VAL A 97 20.01 -23.15 6.09
N LEU A 98 21.18 -23.21 6.73
CA LEU A 98 21.49 -22.38 7.90
C LEU A 98 21.53 -20.90 7.52
N SER A 99 22.22 -20.53 6.43
CA SER A 99 22.32 -19.13 5.98
C SER A 99 20.95 -18.59 5.60
N ASP A 100 20.19 -19.34 4.81
CA ASP A 100 18.93 -18.84 4.29
C ASP A 100 17.88 -18.71 5.39
N PHE A 101 17.75 -19.72 6.25
CA PHE A 101 16.70 -19.73 7.27
C PHE A 101 17.02 -18.84 8.47
N ARG A 102 18.29 -18.76 8.91
CA ARG A 102 18.71 -17.97 10.08
C ARG A 102 18.29 -16.52 9.96
N PHE A 103 18.44 -15.93 8.77
CA PHE A 103 18.14 -14.53 8.52
C PHE A 103 16.68 -14.25 8.18
N THR A 104 15.81 -15.27 8.09
CA THR A 104 14.37 -15.05 7.94
C THR A 104 13.69 -14.76 9.29
N SER A 105 12.56 -14.07 9.24
CA SER A 105 11.65 -13.92 10.39
C SER A 105 10.79 -15.16 10.65
N LYS A 106 10.87 -16.19 9.80
CA LYS A 106 10.13 -17.44 10.00
C LYS A 106 10.71 -18.19 11.19
N ARG A 107 9.83 -18.82 11.99
CA ARG A 107 10.20 -19.67 13.14
C ARG A 107 10.32 -21.13 12.74
N ALA A 108 9.50 -21.56 11.78
CA ALA A 108 9.60 -22.86 11.16
C ALA A 108 9.66 -22.72 9.62
N GLN A 109 10.23 -23.72 8.93
CA GLN A 109 10.26 -23.74 7.46
C GLN A 109 10.30 -25.16 6.92
N THR A 110 9.43 -25.42 5.95
CA THR A 110 9.39 -26.67 5.19
C THR A 110 10.32 -26.63 3.98
N TYR A 111 11.18 -27.66 3.88
CA TYR A 111 12.04 -27.94 2.74
C TYR A 111 11.50 -29.17 2.01
N HIS A 112 10.67 -28.94 1.01
CA HIS A 112 9.95 -30.03 0.33
C HIS A 112 10.87 -31.02 -0.39
N ASP A 113 11.94 -30.54 -1.02
CA ASP A 113 12.85 -31.40 -1.79
C ASP A 113 13.61 -32.39 -0.88
N ARG A 114 13.92 -31.96 0.34
CA ARG A 114 14.59 -32.77 1.37
C ARG A 114 13.61 -33.48 2.32
N LYS A 115 12.31 -33.21 2.17
CA LYS A 115 11.24 -33.59 3.11
C LYS A 115 11.59 -33.26 4.57
N TRP A 116 12.06 -32.05 4.84
CA TRP A 116 12.36 -31.59 6.21
C TRP A 116 11.42 -30.46 6.63
N VAL A 117 11.15 -30.36 7.92
CA VAL A 117 10.60 -29.16 8.56
C VAL A 117 11.55 -28.76 9.66
N VAL A 118 12.14 -27.58 9.53
CA VAL A 118 13.16 -27.08 10.46
C VAL A 118 12.54 -26.05 11.40
N PHE A 119 12.74 -26.21 12.69
CA PHE A 119 12.20 -25.36 13.76
C PHE A 119 13.30 -24.59 14.48
N LYS A 120 13.14 -23.28 14.67
CA LYS A 120 14.00 -22.46 15.56
C LYS A 120 13.64 -22.72 17.03
N GLU A 121 14.53 -22.37 17.96
CA GLU A 121 14.37 -22.59 19.40
C GLU A 121 13.05 -22.07 19.98
N PHE A 122 12.53 -20.95 19.46
CA PHE A 122 11.27 -20.33 19.93
C PHE A 122 10.04 -20.70 19.09
N SER A 123 10.06 -21.85 18.41
CA SER A 123 8.91 -22.31 17.62
C SER A 123 7.83 -22.90 18.53
N GLY A 124 6.58 -22.53 18.26
CA GLY A 124 5.42 -23.02 18.99
C GLY A 124 4.57 -24.01 18.20
N ARG A 125 3.44 -24.40 18.81
CA ARG A 125 2.43 -25.26 18.15
C ARG A 125 1.95 -24.66 16.83
N ILE A 126 1.62 -23.36 16.81
CA ILE A 126 1.05 -22.73 15.62
C ILE A 126 2.05 -22.69 14.46
N ASP A 127 3.35 -22.51 14.75
CA ASP A 127 4.41 -22.62 13.74
C ASP A 127 4.45 -24.04 13.13
N CYS A 128 4.28 -25.08 13.95
CA CYS A 128 4.19 -26.46 13.46
C CYS A 128 2.93 -26.70 12.61
N ILE A 129 1.76 -26.20 13.05
CA ILE A 129 0.51 -26.33 12.29
C ILE A 129 0.63 -25.62 10.94
N HIS A 130 1.25 -24.43 10.91
CA HIS A 130 1.53 -23.68 9.69
C HIS A 130 2.32 -24.53 8.68
N GLU A 131 3.43 -25.14 9.09
CA GLU A 131 4.23 -26.00 8.21
C GLU A 131 3.51 -27.30 7.83
N LEU A 132 2.73 -27.88 8.74
CA LEU A 132 1.92 -29.06 8.42
C LEU A 132 0.86 -28.77 7.34
N LEU A 133 0.29 -27.57 7.33
CA LEU A 133 -0.63 -27.13 6.27
C LEU A 133 0.10 -26.97 4.92
N HIS A 134 1.35 -26.49 4.90
CA HIS A 134 2.19 -26.48 3.68
C HIS A 134 2.44 -27.90 3.15
N ILE A 135 2.66 -28.87 4.04
CA ILE A 135 2.76 -30.29 3.65
C ILE A 135 1.45 -30.77 3.02
N TYR A 136 0.30 -30.42 3.60
CA TYR A 136 -1.00 -30.78 3.05
C TYR A 136 -1.23 -30.17 1.67
N GLN A 137 -0.75 -28.94 1.40
CA GLN A 137 -0.86 -28.26 0.10
C GLN A 137 -0.14 -29.01 -1.01
N ARG A 138 0.96 -29.70 -0.68
CA ARG A 138 1.77 -30.45 -1.66
C ARG A 138 1.41 -31.92 -1.80
N LYS A 139 0.82 -32.53 -0.77
CA LYS A 139 0.60 -33.99 -0.73
C LYS A 139 -0.72 -34.48 -1.31
N LYS A 140 -1.81 -33.71 -1.21
CA LYS A 140 -3.11 -34.22 -1.64
C LYS A 140 -3.21 -34.24 -3.16
N GLU A 141 -3.67 -35.36 -3.72
CA GLU A 141 -3.96 -35.56 -5.13
C GLU A 141 -5.10 -34.62 -5.56
N PHE A 142 -4.77 -33.41 -6.01
CA PHE A 142 -5.77 -32.45 -6.50
C PHE A 142 -5.41 -31.96 -7.90
N GLN A 143 -6.44 -31.87 -8.74
CA GLN A 143 -6.35 -31.40 -10.14
C GLN A 143 -6.77 -29.93 -10.31
N GLY A 144 -7.02 -29.18 -9.23
CA GLY A 144 -7.47 -27.79 -9.32
C GLY A 144 -6.39 -26.86 -9.89
N ALA A 145 -6.75 -25.91 -10.75
CA ALA A 145 -5.79 -25.03 -11.45
C ALA A 145 -4.84 -24.25 -10.51
N LEU A 146 -5.21 -23.99 -9.26
CA LEU A 146 -4.37 -23.25 -8.30
C LEU A 146 -3.43 -24.12 -7.47
N ASN A 147 -3.43 -25.44 -7.65
CA ASN A 147 -2.56 -26.32 -6.86
C ASN A 147 -1.07 -26.03 -7.13
N PRO A 148 -0.17 -26.24 -6.15
CA PRO A 148 1.26 -25.93 -6.31
C PRO A 148 1.94 -26.65 -7.49
N ARG A 149 1.57 -27.90 -7.79
CA ARG A 149 2.17 -28.70 -8.86
C ARG A 149 1.82 -28.15 -10.24
N TYR A 150 0.56 -27.83 -10.49
CA TYR A 150 0.11 -27.22 -11.75
C TYR A 150 0.77 -25.84 -11.96
N ARG A 151 0.80 -25.01 -10.91
CA ARG A 151 1.49 -23.70 -10.93
C ARG A 151 2.97 -23.82 -11.30
N TYR A 152 3.64 -24.84 -10.79
CA TYR A 152 5.03 -25.14 -11.13
C TYR A 152 5.19 -25.66 -12.57
N GLN A 153 4.31 -26.54 -13.04
CA GLN A 153 4.33 -27.03 -14.42
C GLN A 153 4.12 -25.91 -15.45
N LEU A 154 3.14 -25.02 -15.21
CA LEU A 154 2.90 -23.86 -16.07
C LEU A 154 4.12 -22.92 -16.14
N LYS A 155 4.79 -22.70 -15.00
CA LYS A 155 6.07 -21.97 -14.96
C LYS A 155 7.10 -22.62 -15.88
N LEU A 156 7.28 -23.94 -15.79
CA LEU A 156 8.25 -24.66 -16.61
C LEU A 156 7.92 -24.58 -18.10
N LYS A 157 6.64 -24.66 -18.47
CA LYS A 157 6.19 -24.48 -19.87
C LYS A 157 6.58 -23.11 -20.41
N ILE A 158 6.28 -22.04 -19.69
CA ILE A 158 6.62 -20.67 -20.10
C ILE A 158 8.13 -20.47 -20.16
N LEU A 159 8.88 -20.98 -19.18
CA LEU A 159 10.34 -20.90 -19.17
C LEU A 159 10.95 -21.58 -20.39
N ARG A 160 10.45 -22.76 -20.79
CA ARG A 160 10.90 -23.44 -22.02
C ARG A 160 10.64 -22.60 -23.26
N GLN A 161 9.46 -22.00 -23.38
CA GLN A 161 9.12 -21.13 -24.52
C GLN A 161 9.98 -19.87 -24.56
N ILE A 162 10.23 -19.23 -23.40
CA ILE A 162 11.14 -18.08 -23.31
C ILE A 162 12.55 -18.47 -23.72
N ASN A 163 13.08 -19.60 -23.23
CA ASN A 163 14.43 -20.05 -23.58
C ASN A 163 14.58 -20.36 -25.08
N ALA A 164 13.54 -20.86 -25.73
CA ALA A 164 13.54 -21.05 -27.19
C ALA A 164 13.69 -19.71 -27.93
N VAL A 165 12.99 -18.66 -27.48
CA VAL A 165 13.11 -17.31 -28.07
C VAL A 165 14.47 -16.68 -27.75
N VAL A 166 15.02 -16.92 -26.55
CA VAL A 166 16.39 -16.44 -26.22
C VAL A 166 17.43 -17.07 -27.15
N ALA A 167 17.31 -18.37 -27.46
CA ALA A 167 18.21 -19.02 -28.41
C ALA A 167 18.10 -18.42 -29.83
N GLU A 168 16.90 -18.00 -30.26
CA GLU A 168 16.69 -17.27 -31.52
C GLU A 168 17.41 -15.91 -31.51
N VAL A 169 17.30 -15.15 -30.43
CA VAL A 169 18.04 -13.87 -30.26
C VAL A 169 19.54 -14.11 -30.34
N GLU A 170 20.07 -15.10 -29.61
CA GLU A 170 21.50 -15.43 -29.62
C GLU A 170 21.98 -15.85 -31.02
N ALA A 171 21.16 -16.58 -31.79
CA ALA A 171 21.48 -16.97 -33.16
C ALA A 171 21.55 -15.74 -34.09
N LEU A 172 20.59 -14.82 -33.98
CA LEU A 172 20.57 -13.56 -34.75
C LEU A 172 21.74 -12.64 -34.39
N GLU A 173 22.14 -12.59 -33.11
CA GLU A 173 23.34 -11.85 -32.70
C GLU A 173 24.61 -12.45 -33.30
N LYS A 174 24.72 -13.79 -33.28
CA LYS A 174 25.85 -14.52 -33.89
C LYS A 174 25.91 -14.40 -35.41
N SER A 175 24.77 -14.27 -36.10
CA SER A 175 24.72 -14.02 -37.55
C SER A 175 24.97 -12.57 -37.95
N GLY A 176 25.12 -11.66 -36.97
CA GLY A 176 25.35 -10.23 -37.21
C GLY A 176 24.06 -9.42 -37.44
N GLU A 177 22.88 -10.03 -37.35
CA GLU A 177 21.56 -9.41 -37.54
C GLU A 177 21.07 -8.64 -36.29
N LYS A 178 21.93 -7.75 -35.77
CA LYS A 178 21.72 -7.06 -34.48
C LYS A 178 20.37 -6.35 -34.35
N ARG A 179 19.88 -5.73 -35.42
CA ARG A 179 18.59 -5.02 -35.40
C ARG A 179 17.42 -5.97 -35.21
N LYS A 180 17.41 -7.11 -35.91
CA LYS A 180 16.36 -8.14 -35.74
C LYS A 180 16.44 -8.79 -34.37
N ALA A 181 17.66 -9.08 -33.89
CA ALA A 181 17.86 -9.57 -32.53
C ALA A 181 17.25 -8.62 -31.49
N GLN A 182 17.47 -7.31 -31.65
CA GLN A 182 16.91 -6.30 -30.78
C GLN A 182 15.37 -6.23 -30.85
N GLU A 183 14.78 -6.29 -32.04
CA GLU A 183 13.32 -6.33 -32.23
C GLU A 183 12.69 -7.54 -31.52
N VAL A 184 13.30 -8.74 -31.67
CA VAL A 184 12.88 -9.99 -31.03
C VAL A 184 13.03 -9.90 -29.50
N ALA A 185 14.16 -9.37 -29.01
CA ALA A 185 14.41 -9.19 -27.58
C ALA A 185 13.42 -8.23 -26.92
N THR A 186 13.10 -7.11 -27.57
CA THR A 186 12.08 -6.16 -27.10
C THR A 186 10.70 -6.81 -27.02
N LYS A 187 10.34 -7.65 -27.99
CA LYS A 187 9.07 -8.40 -27.97
C LYS A 187 9.02 -9.46 -26.86
N LEU A 188 10.17 -10.02 -26.47
CA LEU A 188 10.27 -11.03 -25.41
C LEU A 188 10.20 -10.43 -23.98
N GLU A 189 10.62 -9.18 -23.79
CA GLU A 189 10.73 -8.52 -22.48
C GLU A 189 9.45 -8.61 -21.61
N PRO A 190 8.22 -8.40 -22.14
CA PRO A 190 7.00 -8.52 -21.34
C PRO A 190 6.79 -9.91 -20.74
N TYR A 191 7.18 -10.97 -21.44
CA TYR A 191 7.04 -12.35 -20.97
C TYR A 191 8.07 -12.68 -19.88
N ILE A 192 9.30 -12.18 -20.02
CA ILE A 192 10.32 -12.27 -18.97
C ILE A 192 9.86 -11.51 -17.73
N ALA A 193 9.30 -10.31 -17.89
CA ALA A 193 8.76 -9.53 -16.79
C ALA A 193 7.60 -10.26 -16.08
N LEU A 194 6.70 -10.88 -16.85
CA LEU A 194 5.61 -11.71 -16.33
C LEU A 194 6.15 -12.92 -15.54
N LEU A 195 7.14 -13.65 -16.08
CA LEU A 195 7.75 -14.79 -15.40
C LEU A 195 8.50 -14.37 -14.12
N ARG A 196 9.23 -13.25 -14.15
CA ARG A 196 9.89 -12.67 -12.96
C ARG A 196 8.85 -12.31 -11.89
N LYS A 197 7.73 -11.71 -12.30
CA LYS A 197 6.60 -11.41 -11.42
C LYS A 197 6.03 -12.70 -10.83
N TRP A 198 5.80 -13.73 -11.64
CA TRP A 198 5.33 -15.04 -11.16
C TRP A 198 6.30 -15.72 -10.20
N ASN A 199 7.61 -15.69 -10.45
CA ASN A 199 8.61 -16.31 -9.58
C ASN A 199 8.67 -15.67 -8.19
N LYS A 200 8.53 -14.35 -8.11
CA LYS A 200 8.36 -13.63 -6.83
C LYS A 200 7.06 -14.04 -6.11
N LEU A 201 6.14 -14.63 -6.86
CA LEU A 201 4.75 -14.88 -6.51
C LEU A 201 4.38 -16.37 -6.67
N ILE A 202 5.30 -17.31 -6.49
CA ILE A 202 4.90 -18.72 -6.58
C ILE A 202 4.45 -19.30 -5.24
N THR A 203 4.87 -18.72 -4.10
CA THR A 203 4.53 -19.24 -2.75
C THR A 203 3.56 -18.37 -1.97
N TRP A 204 3.24 -17.16 -2.45
CA TRP A 204 2.34 -16.27 -1.70
C TRP A 204 0.94 -16.83 -1.53
N LEU A 205 0.39 -17.57 -2.51
CA LEU A 205 -0.96 -18.14 -2.37
C LEU A 205 -0.97 -19.12 -1.20
N ASP A 206 0.03 -20.01 -1.17
CA ASP A 206 0.21 -21.01 -0.12
C ASP A 206 0.23 -20.37 1.28
N GLU A 207 1.11 -19.38 1.45
CA GLU A 207 1.27 -18.60 2.69
C GLU A 207 0.02 -17.78 3.02
N LYS A 208 -0.57 -17.12 2.03
CA LYS A 208 -1.75 -16.25 2.15
C LYS A 208 -2.91 -17.03 2.75
N GLU A 209 -3.18 -18.21 2.22
CA GLU A 209 -4.29 -19.04 2.65
C GLU A 209 -4.10 -19.60 4.05
N ILE A 210 -2.89 -20.06 4.36
CA ILE A 210 -2.57 -20.62 5.68
C ILE A 210 -2.63 -19.53 6.75
N TYR A 211 -2.02 -18.37 6.52
CA TYR A 211 -2.13 -17.26 7.47
C TYR A 211 -3.56 -16.75 7.63
N TYR A 212 -4.36 -16.77 6.55
CA TYR A 212 -5.78 -16.42 6.65
C TYR A 212 -6.54 -17.43 7.52
N PHE A 213 -6.34 -18.72 7.28
CA PHE A 213 -6.92 -19.80 8.07
C PHE A 213 -6.54 -19.68 9.55
N ILE A 214 -5.25 -19.49 9.86
CA ILE A 214 -4.77 -19.33 11.24
C ILE A 214 -5.39 -18.09 11.89
N TYR A 215 -5.39 -16.94 11.19
CA TYR A 215 -5.89 -15.69 11.75
C TYR A 215 -7.39 -15.73 12.07
N GLU A 216 -8.22 -16.23 11.14
CA GLU A 216 -9.67 -16.30 11.33
C GLU A 216 -10.06 -17.39 12.34
N ASN A 217 -9.29 -18.48 12.45
CA ASN A 217 -9.56 -19.57 13.41
C ASN A 217 -8.76 -19.44 14.72
N CYS A 218 -8.08 -18.32 14.97
CA CYS A 218 -7.08 -18.26 16.04
C CYS A 218 -7.63 -18.60 17.43
N ARG A 219 -8.87 -18.20 17.72
CA ARG A 219 -9.55 -18.53 19.00
C ARG A 219 -9.76 -20.04 19.13
N MET A 220 -10.21 -20.70 18.07
CA MET A 220 -10.44 -22.16 18.06
C MET A 220 -9.12 -22.93 18.12
N LEU A 221 -8.10 -22.43 17.42
CA LEU A 221 -6.74 -22.97 17.46
C LEU A 221 -5.98 -22.59 18.75
N LYS A 222 -6.62 -21.95 19.74
CA LYS A 222 -6.02 -21.50 21.00
C LYS A 222 -4.67 -20.79 20.80
N CYS A 223 -4.59 -19.92 19.79
CA CYS A 223 -3.39 -19.13 19.50
C CYS A 223 -2.97 -18.27 20.68
N GLU A 224 -1.66 -18.06 20.85
CA GLU A 224 -1.17 -16.95 21.66
C GLU A 224 -1.41 -15.62 20.94
N ARG A 225 -1.36 -14.52 21.70
CA ARG A 225 -1.43 -13.16 21.13
C ARG A 225 -0.37 -12.96 20.04
N GLN A 226 0.83 -13.48 20.25
CA GLN A 226 1.94 -13.33 19.32
C GLN A 226 1.68 -14.05 17.99
N ASP A 227 1.07 -15.24 18.01
CA ASP A 227 0.73 -15.99 16.79
C ASP A 227 -0.25 -15.21 15.91
N ARG A 228 -1.27 -14.61 16.55
CA ARG A 228 -2.25 -13.77 15.86
C ARG A 228 -1.62 -12.52 15.25
N GLU A 229 -0.69 -11.88 15.97
CA GLU A 229 0.06 -10.72 15.47
C GLU A 229 0.97 -11.10 14.28
N ILE A 230 1.64 -12.25 14.32
CA ILE A 230 2.45 -12.78 13.22
C ILE A 230 1.59 -13.08 12.00
N ALA A 231 0.44 -13.72 12.18
CA ALA A 231 -0.49 -14.01 11.10
C ALA A 231 -1.01 -12.71 10.46
N LEU A 232 -1.42 -11.73 11.28
CA LEU A 232 -1.87 -10.42 10.78
C LEU A 232 -0.77 -9.66 10.03
N ALA A 233 0.47 -9.67 10.55
CA ALA A 233 1.60 -9.02 9.89
C ALA A 233 1.89 -9.64 8.51
N ASN A 234 1.82 -10.97 8.40
CA ASN A 234 1.96 -11.65 7.11
C ASN A 234 0.78 -11.37 6.18
N LEU A 235 -0.46 -11.39 6.67
CA LEU A 235 -1.63 -11.01 5.87
C LEU A 235 -1.55 -9.57 5.37
N PHE A 236 -1.06 -8.64 6.20
CA PHE A 236 -0.80 -7.27 5.79
C PHE A 236 0.29 -7.19 4.71
N ARG A 237 1.38 -7.93 4.83
CA ARG A 237 2.44 -8.02 3.80
C ARG A 237 1.89 -8.59 2.49
N LEU A 238 1.01 -9.58 2.58
CA LEU A 238 0.38 -10.27 1.45
C LEU A 238 -0.91 -9.59 0.96
N ARG A 239 -1.32 -8.45 1.53
CA ARG A 239 -2.61 -7.79 1.26
C ARG A 239 -2.85 -7.47 -0.21
N ALA A 240 -1.79 -7.15 -0.97
CA ALA A 240 -1.87 -6.85 -2.40
C ALA A 240 -2.41 -8.04 -3.23
N PHE A 241 -2.42 -9.22 -2.62
CA PHE A 241 -2.82 -10.47 -3.20
C PHE A 241 -4.17 -11.00 -2.70
N PHE A 242 -4.90 -10.18 -1.96
CA PHE A 242 -6.27 -10.44 -1.60
C PHE A 242 -7.21 -9.64 -2.52
N PRO A 243 -8.51 -10.00 -2.58
CA PRO A 243 -9.53 -9.06 -3.03
C PRO A 243 -9.42 -7.77 -2.22
N TRP A 244 -9.70 -6.64 -2.85
CA TRP A 244 -9.42 -5.33 -2.26
C TRP A 244 -10.10 -5.11 -0.90
N ARG A 245 -11.30 -5.68 -0.68
CA ARG A 245 -12.01 -5.64 0.61
C ARG A 245 -11.19 -6.25 1.73
N TYR A 246 -10.66 -7.45 1.52
CA TYR A 246 -9.78 -8.13 2.46
C TYR A 246 -8.45 -7.39 2.61
N ALA A 247 -7.89 -6.86 1.51
CA ALA A 247 -6.68 -6.04 1.58
C ALA A 247 -6.87 -4.83 2.50
N ASN A 248 -8.04 -4.17 2.41
CA ASN A 248 -8.44 -3.06 3.27
C ASN A 248 -8.70 -3.50 4.71
N LYS A 249 -9.37 -4.65 4.93
CA LYS A 249 -9.55 -5.27 6.25
C LYS A 249 -8.19 -5.44 6.94
N PHE A 250 -7.24 -6.11 6.30
CA PHE A 250 -5.91 -6.36 6.89
C PHE A 250 -5.10 -5.08 7.06
N LYS A 251 -5.21 -4.12 6.13
CA LYS A 251 -4.61 -2.79 6.27
C LYS A 251 -5.13 -2.06 7.51
N SER A 252 -6.45 -2.09 7.73
CA SER A 252 -7.08 -1.48 8.90
C SER A 252 -6.69 -2.17 10.21
N LEU A 253 -6.85 -3.51 10.26
CA LEU A 253 -6.49 -4.30 11.44
C LEU A 253 -5.02 -4.12 11.82
N ALA A 254 -4.11 -4.15 10.85
CA ALA A 254 -2.69 -3.93 11.09
C ALA A 254 -2.39 -2.50 11.57
N ARG A 255 -3.06 -1.48 11.00
CA ARG A 255 -2.95 -0.09 11.48
C ARG A 255 -3.39 0.04 12.94
N ASN A 256 -4.49 -0.60 13.33
CA ASN A 256 -4.97 -0.58 14.71
C ASN A 256 -3.99 -1.27 15.66
N ALA A 257 -3.45 -2.43 15.28
CA ALA A 257 -2.43 -3.13 16.08
C ALA A 257 -1.15 -2.30 16.23
N ILE A 258 -0.67 -1.70 15.13
CA ILE A 258 0.48 -0.78 15.15
C ILE A 258 0.18 0.43 16.03
N TYR A 259 -1.02 0.99 15.96
CA TYR A 259 -1.44 2.14 16.75
C TYR A 259 -1.41 1.84 18.25
N GLN A 260 -1.96 0.71 18.68
CA GLN A 260 -1.90 0.26 20.08
C GLN A 260 -0.45 0.09 20.57
N LYS A 261 0.41 -0.56 19.76
CA LYS A 261 1.84 -0.73 20.09
C LYS A 261 2.57 0.61 20.14
N LYS A 262 2.28 1.52 19.21
CA LYS A 262 2.82 2.89 19.20
C LYS A 262 2.45 3.63 20.47
N ASN A 263 1.19 3.62 20.89
CA ASN A 263 0.75 4.34 22.09
C ASN A 263 1.45 3.84 23.36
N LEU A 264 1.61 2.52 23.50
CA LEU A 264 2.33 1.93 24.64
C LEU A 264 3.79 2.39 24.69
N ILE A 265 4.48 2.38 23.55
CA ILE A 265 5.89 2.79 23.47
C ILE A 265 6.03 4.30 23.58
N LEU A 266 5.09 5.07 23.02
CA LEU A 266 5.07 6.53 23.09
C LEU A 266 4.88 7.01 24.53
N LYS A 267 4.10 6.29 25.36
CA LYS A 267 4.05 6.54 26.80
C LYS A 267 5.45 6.42 27.42
N LYS A 268 6.15 5.31 27.17
CA LYS A 268 7.55 5.12 27.65
C LYS A 268 8.49 6.22 27.16
N VAL A 269 8.36 6.65 25.90
CA VAL A 269 9.14 7.75 25.34
C VAL A 269 8.90 9.04 26.12
N LYS A 270 7.63 9.41 26.36
CA LYS A 270 7.26 10.60 27.13
C LYS A 270 7.84 10.57 28.55
N ASP A 271 7.77 9.40 29.19
CA ASP A 271 8.27 9.21 30.55
C ASP A 271 9.82 9.30 30.60
N SER A 272 10.51 8.84 29.54
CA SER A 272 11.98 8.83 29.45
C SER A 272 12.61 10.11 28.91
N PHE A 273 11.85 10.97 28.23
CA PHE A 273 12.38 12.13 27.51
C PHE A 273 11.82 13.43 28.07
N VAL A 274 12.64 14.09 28.89
CA VAL A 274 12.38 15.43 29.42
C VAL A 274 13.24 16.44 28.66
N TRP A 275 12.62 17.51 28.18
CA TRP A 275 13.33 18.61 27.54
C TRP A 275 13.87 19.55 28.62
N THR A 276 15.19 19.61 28.81
CA THR A 276 15.82 20.23 29.99
C THR A 276 16.39 21.61 29.72
N LYS A 277 16.86 21.89 28.49
CA LYS A 277 17.39 23.21 28.09
C LYS A 277 16.77 23.69 26.79
N GLN A 278 16.47 24.98 26.70
CA GLN A 278 15.87 25.60 25.51
C GLN A 278 16.59 26.90 25.18
N LEU A 279 16.78 27.16 23.88
CA LEU A 279 17.19 28.47 23.41
C LEU A 279 16.13 29.51 23.79
N SER A 280 16.58 30.71 24.17
CA SER A 280 15.68 31.80 24.52
C SER A 280 14.85 32.23 23.30
N ALA A 281 13.65 32.78 23.54
CA ALA A 281 12.82 33.31 22.45
C ALA A 281 13.52 34.44 21.68
N LYS A 282 14.32 35.26 22.37
CA LYS A 282 15.14 36.33 21.76
C LYS A 282 16.18 35.74 20.81
N THR A 283 16.91 34.70 21.24
CA THR A 283 17.90 34.01 20.42
C THR A 283 17.26 33.38 19.18
N ILE A 284 16.14 32.67 19.35
CA ILE A 284 15.43 32.04 18.23
C ILE A 284 14.97 33.07 17.20
N ARG A 285 14.41 34.21 17.63
CA ARG A 285 13.99 35.28 16.70
C ARG A 285 15.19 35.91 15.98
N SER A 286 16.28 36.16 16.69
CA SER A 286 17.51 36.70 16.10
C SER A 286 18.05 35.77 15.00
N LEU A 287 18.16 34.47 15.30
CA LEU A 287 18.60 33.47 14.33
C LEU A 287 17.62 33.29 13.17
N ALA A 288 16.32 33.44 13.40
CA ALA A 288 15.32 33.32 12.35
C ALA A 288 15.35 34.46 11.32
N ASN A 289 15.90 35.62 11.70
CA ASN A 289 16.06 36.77 10.83
C ASN A 289 17.33 36.70 9.97
N LYS A 290 18.22 35.75 10.23
CA LYS A 290 19.40 35.51 9.40
C LYS A 290 18.98 34.91 8.05
N ASN A 291 19.72 35.26 6.99
CA ASN A 291 19.60 34.53 5.73
C ASN A 291 20.07 33.08 5.91
N LEU A 292 19.81 32.24 4.90
CA LEU A 292 20.07 30.82 5.00
C LEU A 292 21.56 30.52 5.13
N GLU A 293 22.41 31.23 4.38
CA GLU A 293 23.86 31.08 4.37
C GLU A 293 24.46 31.35 5.76
N GLU A 294 24.10 32.48 6.38
CA GLU A 294 24.53 32.83 7.74
C GLU A 294 24.04 31.81 8.77
N LEU A 295 22.82 31.31 8.63
CA LEU A 295 22.28 30.33 9.58
C LEU A 295 22.99 28.98 9.46
N VAL A 296 23.38 28.57 8.24
CA VAL A 296 24.21 27.39 8.02
C VAL A 296 25.58 27.56 8.67
N GLU A 297 26.19 28.73 8.54
CA GLU A 297 27.47 29.04 9.21
C GLU A 297 27.35 28.92 10.73
N VAL A 298 26.33 29.51 11.34
CA VAL A 298 26.05 29.38 12.78
C VAL A 298 25.90 27.90 13.18
N VAL A 299 25.13 27.12 12.42
CA VAL A 299 24.94 25.68 12.69
C VAL A 299 26.27 24.91 12.63
N ASN A 300 27.13 25.22 11.68
CA ASN A 300 28.45 24.59 11.55
C ASN A 300 29.38 24.98 12.70
N VAL A 301 29.40 26.26 13.10
CA VAL A 301 30.19 26.76 14.25
C VAL A 301 29.76 26.09 15.55
N GLU A 302 28.47 25.83 15.73
CA GLU A 302 27.92 25.07 16.87
C GLU A 302 28.27 23.56 16.84
N GLY A 303 29.12 23.14 15.90
CA GLY A 303 29.65 21.78 15.81
C GLY A 303 28.66 20.77 15.21
N ILE A 304 27.67 21.24 14.46
CA ILE A 304 26.72 20.39 13.72
C ILE A 304 27.21 20.27 12.28
N PHE A 305 27.53 19.06 11.83
CA PHE A 305 27.95 18.85 10.44
C PHE A 305 26.77 19.01 9.49
N THR A 306 26.86 19.90 8.51
CA THR A 306 25.84 20.06 7.47
C THR A 306 26.32 19.59 6.11
N LYS A 307 25.41 19.00 5.33
CA LYS A 307 25.62 18.64 3.93
C LYS A 307 24.44 19.06 3.09
N GLU A 308 24.69 19.84 2.05
CA GLU A 308 23.65 20.21 1.09
C GLU A 308 23.23 18.99 0.25
N VAL A 309 21.92 18.83 0.07
CA VAL A 309 21.28 17.79 -0.72
C VAL A 309 20.08 18.36 -1.49
N GLY A 310 19.61 17.63 -2.50
CA GLY A 310 18.38 18.00 -3.21
C GLY A 310 17.12 17.93 -2.31
N VAL A 311 16.12 18.76 -2.63
CA VAL A 311 14.84 18.85 -1.92
C VAL A 311 14.20 17.47 -1.70
N GLY A 312 13.78 17.21 -0.45
CA GLY A 312 13.17 15.96 -0.03
C GLY A 312 14.17 14.89 0.45
N LYS A 313 15.47 15.21 0.49
CA LYS A 313 16.53 14.34 1.04
C LYS A 313 17.03 14.81 2.41
N GLU A 314 16.34 15.77 3.01
CA GLU A 314 16.69 16.33 4.31
C GLU A 314 16.62 15.25 5.40
N SER A 315 17.60 15.24 6.30
CA SER A 315 17.64 14.24 7.37
C SER A 315 18.55 14.68 8.49
N VAL A 316 18.20 14.34 9.74
CA VAL A 316 19.07 14.49 10.90
C VAL A 316 19.65 13.12 11.26
N TYR A 317 20.93 13.07 11.56
CA TYR A 317 21.64 11.86 11.97
C TYR A 317 22.66 12.19 13.05
N CYS A 318 23.14 11.18 13.76
CA CYS A 318 24.22 11.35 14.71
C CYS A 318 25.33 10.34 14.41
N ARG A 319 26.57 10.81 14.46
CA ARG A 319 27.79 10.02 14.18
C ARG A 319 28.82 10.40 15.24
N ASP A 320 29.35 9.41 15.95
CA ASP A 320 30.36 9.62 16.99
C ASP A 320 29.93 10.67 18.03
N GLN A 321 28.67 10.59 18.47
CA GLN A 321 28.01 11.55 19.38
C GLN A 321 27.90 13.00 18.85
N LYS A 322 28.24 13.23 17.57
CA LYS A 322 28.09 14.52 16.89
C LYS A 322 26.84 14.53 16.02
N LEU A 323 26.08 15.62 16.11
CA LEU A 323 24.88 15.83 15.29
C LEU A 323 25.31 16.19 13.85
N GLY A 324 24.62 15.61 12.88
CA GLY A 324 24.77 15.94 11.48
C GLY A 324 23.42 16.11 10.80
N ALA A 325 23.38 16.90 9.74
CA ALA A 325 22.18 17.15 8.96
C ALA A 325 22.47 17.18 7.46
N ASN A 326 21.61 16.51 6.70
CA ASN A 326 21.44 16.79 5.29
C ASN A 326 20.36 17.87 5.17
N PHE A 327 20.64 18.98 4.50
CA PHE A 327 19.73 20.11 4.30
C PHE A 327 19.65 20.46 2.81
N SER A 328 18.65 21.20 2.37
CA SER A 328 18.57 21.66 0.97
C SER A 328 18.67 23.18 0.91
N LYS A 329 19.12 23.79 -0.19
CA LYS A 329 19.01 25.26 -0.34
C LYS A 329 17.57 25.79 -0.24
N LYS A 330 16.57 24.88 -0.28
CA LYS A 330 15.15 25.19 -0.01
C LYS A 330 14.70 24.79 1.40
N THR A 331 15.58 24.34 2.30
CA THR A 331 15.18 24.09 3.69
C THR A 331 14.82 25.39 4.36
N ASP A 332 13.59 25.44 4.85
CA ASP A 332 13.11 26.49 5.73
C ASP A 332 14.09 26.69 6.89
N THR A 333 14.37 27.95 7.24
CA THR A 333 15.00 28.40 8.49
C THR A 333 14.59 27.57 9.71
N VAL A 334 13.32 27.15 9.74
CA VAL A 334 12.72 26.26 10.76
C VAL A 334 13.46 24.92 10.91
N PHE A 335 13.98 24.32 9.84
CA PHE A 335 14.78 23.10 9.89
C PHE A 335 16.12 23.32 10.59
N LEU A 336 16.86 24.37 10.23
CA LEU A 336 18.16 24.67 10.84
C LEU A 336 18.02 25.08 12.31
N LEU A 337 16.98 25.87 12.66
CA LEU A 337 16.68 26.20 14.06
C LEU A 337 16.35 24.96 14.90
N LYS A 338 15.72 23.93 14.31
CA LYS A 338 15.51 22.64 14.99
C LYS A 338 16.82 21.95 15.31
N LEU A 339 17.82 22.01 14.42
CA LEU A 339 19.13 21.39 14.67
C LEU A 339 19.82 22.00 15.88
N LEU A 340 19.77 23.33 16.02
CA LEU A 340 20.32 24.04 17.17
C LEU A 340 19.61 23.63 18.47
N LEU A 341 18.27 23.52 18.44
CA LEU A 341 17.50 23.00 19.58
C LEU A 341 17.88 21.55 19.93
N TYR A 342 18.09 20.67 18.96
CA TYR A 342 18.55 19.30 19.22
C TYR A 342 19.96 19.29 19.80
N LYS A 343 20.87 20.14 19.32
CA LYS A 343 22.24 20.23 19.82
C LYS A 343 22.26 20.64 21.29
N THR A 344 21.47 21.64 21.68
CA THR A 344 21.32 22.03 23.10
C THR A 344 20.74 20.89 23.94
N GLN A 345 19.82 20.09 23.39
CA GLN A 345 19.26 18.95 24.12
C GLN A 345 20.23 17.76 24.22
N LEU A 346 21.08 17.56 23.20
CA LEU A 346 22.06 16.46 23.16
C LEU A 346 23.14 16.57 24.23
N SER A 347 23.54 17.79 24.62
CA SER A 347 24.52 17.97 25.70
C SER A 347 24.02 17.45 27.04
N GLU A 348 22.69 17.39 27.23
CA GLU A 348 22.06 16.95 28.48
C GLU A 348 21.46 15.54 28.38
N ASN A 349 21.15 15.08 27.17
CA ASN A 349 20.52 13.79 26.96
C ASN A 349 21.17 13.03 25.78
N SER A 350 22.20 12.25 26.11
CA SER A 350 22.94 11.42 25.15
C SER A 350 22.05 10.37 24.46
N THR A 351 20.92 9.97 25.04
CA THR A 351 20.00 9.01 24.40
C THR A 351 19.31 9.58 23.16
N LEU A 352 19.27 10.91 22.99
CA LEU A 352 18.75 11.52 21.77
C LEU A 352 19.63 11.20 20.55
N CYS A 353 20.96 11.09 20.71
CA CYS A 353 21.84 10.67 19.62
C CYS A 353 21.53 9.24 19.18
N SER A 354 21.18 8.36 20.13
CA SER A 354 20.78 6.98 19.87
C SER A 354 19.55 6.89 18.94
N ALA A 355 18.60 7.83 19.03
CA ALA A 355 17.45 7.92 18.12
C ALA A 355 17.83 8.29 16.68
N PHE A 356 18.94 9.01 16.49
CA PHE A 356 19.44 9.46 15.19
C PHE A 356 20.51 8.55 14.56
N SER A 357 21.08 7.60 15.33
CA SER A 357 22.28 6.81 14.91
C SER A 357 22.01 5.34 14.57
N HIS A 358 20.99 4.70 15.14
CA HIS A 358 21.13 3.28 15.50
C HIS A 358 20.52 2.21 14.61
N LYS A 359 19.86 2.53 13.49
CA LYS A 359 19.25 1.48 12.66
C LYS A 359 20.27 0.43 12.20
N LYS A 360 21.49 0.85 11.83
CA LYS A 360 22.57 -0.06 11.41
C LYS A 360 23.12 -0.91 12.57
N ASN A 361 23.31 -0.31 13.76
CA ASN A 361 23.83 -1.02 14.93
C ASN A 361 22.81 -2.04 15.47
N LEU A 362 21.55 -1.65 15.60
CA LEU A 362 20.47 -2.58 15.97
C LEU A 362 20.36 -3.73 14.96
N GLN A 363 20.46 -3.42 13.67
CA GLN A 363 20.43 -4.44 12.63
C GLN A 363 21.64 -5.38 12.73
N LYS A 364 22.84 -4.86 13.05
CA LYS A 364 24.04 -5.68 13.30
C LYS A 364 23.82 -6.61 14.49
N LEU A 365 23.33 -6.10 15.62
CA LEU A 365 23.04 -6.90 16.82
C LEU A 365 21.98 -7.97 16.55
N TYR A 366 20.93 -7.64 15.80
CA TYR A 366 19.92 -8.60 15.35
C TYR A 366 20.51 -9.68 14.44
N LYS A 367 21.29 -9.29 13.43
CA LYS A 367 21.97 -10.24 12.51
C LYS A 367 22.95 -11.16 13.24
N LEU A 368 23.59 -10.68 14.31
CA LEU A 368 24.47 -11.46 15.18
C LEU A 368 23.71 -12.35 16.17
N GLY A 369 22.38 -12.31 16.20
CA GLY A 369 21.55 -13.08 17.14
C GLY A 369 21.56 -12.54 18.58
N LYS A 370 22.19 -11.38 18.83
CA LYS A 370 22.27 -10.76 20.16
C LYS A 370 20.97 -10.07 20.58
N LEU A 371 20.03 -9.89 19.66
CA LEU A 371 18.69 -9.35 19.90
C LEU A 371 17.64 -10.27 19.29
N SER A 372 16.57 -10.55 20.03
CA SER A 372 15.38 -11.18 19.46
C SER A 372 14.65 -10.21 18.53
N LEU A 373 13.90 -10.73 17.55
CA LEU A 373 13.11 -9.90 16.63
C LEU A 373 12.14 -8.96 17.38
N LYS A 374 11.47 -9.47 18.42
CA LYS A 374 10.57 -8.67 19.25
C LYS A 374 11.28 -7.48 19.89
N LYS A 375 12.44 -7.72 20.52
CA LYS A 375 13.26 -6.66 21.14
C LYS A 375 13.80 -5.68 20.09
N TYR A 376 14.26 -6.19 18.94
CA TYR A 376 14.72 -5.36 17.82
C TYR A 376 13.61 -4.43 17.32
N ASP A 377 12.40 -4.94 17.06
CA ASP A 377 11.27 -4.14 16.59
C ASP A 377 10.79 -3.13 17.63
N GLU A 378 10.78 -3.51 18.91
CA GLU A 378 10.43 -2.60 20.00
C GLU A 378 11.45 -1.47 20.15
N GLN A 379 12.75 -1.76 20.10
CA GLN A 379 13.80 -0.75 20.15
C GLN A 379 13.78 0.16 18.91
N LEU A 380 13.60 -0.40 17.72
CA LEU A 380 13.48 0.38 16.48
C LEU A 380 12.29 1.35 16.55
N LEU A 381 11.15 0.87 17.06
CA LEU A 381 9.95 1.68 17.22
C LEU A 381 10.11 2.74 18.32
N PHE A 382 10.74 2.39 19.45
CA PHE A 382 11.07 3.33 20.52
C PHE A 382 11.95 4.48 20.00
N LEU A 383 13.05 4.17 19.32
CA LEU A 383 13.94 5.19 18.76
C LEU A 383 13.25 6.06 17.72
N GLY A 384 12.41 5.47 16.86
CA GLY A 384 11.62 6.22 15.88
C GLY A 384 10.62 7.18 16.53
N LEU A 385 9.92 6.74 17.59
CA LEU A 385 8.98 7.57 18.34
C LEU A 385 9.69 8.61 19.21
N LEU A 386 10.86 8.30 19.77
CA LEU A 386 11.70 9.26 20.49
C LEU A 386 12.11 10.41 19.58
N ARG A 387 12.54 10.10 18.35
CA ARG A 387 12.84 11.11 17.34
C ARG A 387 11.61 11.95 17.00
N ASP A 388 10.48 11.32 16.67
CA ASP A 388 9.27 12.04 16.30
C ASP A 388 8.75 12.91 17.46
N TYR A 389 8.92 12.47 18.71
CA TYR A 389 8.56 13.24 19.91
C TYR A 389 9.52 14.41 20.17
N ALA A 390 10.82 14.23 19.95
CA ALA A 390 11.79 15.33 19.99
C ALA A 390 11.48 16.38 18.91
N ASP A 391 11.16 15.93 17.68
CA ASP A 391 10.70 16.80 16.60
C ASP A 391 9.44 17.58 16.98
N PHE A 392 8.49 16.93 17.66
CA PHE A 392 7.25 17.54 18.13
C PHE A 392 7.54 18.67 19.13
N LYS A 393 8.40 18.42 20.12
CA LYS A 393 8.79 19.43 21.13
C LYS A 393 9.51 20.61 20.50
N ALA A 394 10.49 20.36 19.63
CA ALA A 394 11.22 21.42 18.94
C ALA A 394 10.29 22.24 18.03
N SER A 395 9.42 21.58 17.25
CA SER A 395 8.48 22.27 16.36
C SER A 395 7.41 23.05 17.13
N GLY A 396 6.96 22.52 18.28
CA GLY A 396 6.05 23.23 19.18
C GLY A 396 6.65 24.54 19.65
N ARG A 397 7.89 24.50 20.16
CA ARG A 397 8.61 25.70 20.61
C ARG A 397 8.82 26.72 19.50
N LEU A 398 9.23 26.28 18.31
CA LEU A 398 9.39 27.18 17.17
C LEU A 398 8.05 27.77 16.70
N SER A 399 6.96 27.00 16.72
CA SER A 399 5.64 27.51 16.34
C SER A 399 5.13 28.59 17.29
N GLU A 400 5.38 28.44 18.60
CA GLU A 400 5.03 29.42 19.62
C GLU A 400 5.76 30.75 19.43
N ILE A 401 7.06 30.70 19.10
CA ILE A 401 7.92 31.88 18.99
C ILE A 401 7.80 32.57 17.63
N LEU A 402 7.89 31.80 16.54
CA LEU A 402 7.95 32.33 15.17
C LEU A 402 6.57 32.61 14.61
N LYS A 403 5.53 31.92 15.10
CA LYS A 403 4.15 32.05 14.64
C LYS A 403 4.01 32.04 13.10
N SER A 404 4.80 31.21 12.42
CA SER A 404 4.84 31.14 10.95
C SER A 404 4.03 29.97 10.40
N LYS A 405 3.54 30.09 9.14
CA LYS A 405 2.83 28.99 8.46
C LYS A 405 3.67 27.71 8.39
N SER A 406 4.96 27.82 8.06
CA SER A 406 5.86 26.64 7.96
C SER A 406 6.04 25.96 9.32
N SER A 407 6.21 26.73 10.42
CA SER A 407 6.33 26.14 11.75
C SER A 407 5.07 25.40 12.19
N TYR A 408 3.88 25.96 11.95
CA TYR A 408 2.61 25.32 12.29
C TYR A 408 2.30 24.10 11.40
N TYR A 409 2.56 24.18 10.10
CA TYR A 409 2.39 23.03 9.21
C TYR A 409 3.30 21.85 9.62
N ASN A 410 4.55 22.14 9.99
CA ASN A 410 5.47 21.12 10.49
C ASN A 410 4.97 20.49 11.79
N LEU A 411 4.52 21.30 12.75
CA LEU A 411 3.92 20.82 14.00
C LEU A 411 2.73 19.90 13.71
N LEU A 412 1.79 20.35 12.88
CA LEU A 412 0.60 19.59 12.49
C LEU A 412 0.96 18.23 11.86
N ARG A 413 1.94 18.23 10.93
CA ARG A 413 2.45 17.01 10.30
C ARG A 413 3.06 16.04 11.31
N ILE A 414 3.78 16.52 12.32
CA ILE A 414 4.36 15.67 13.37
C ILE A 414 3.26 15.16 14.31
N SER A 415 2.35 16.02 14.76
CA SER A 415 1.22 15.64 15.61
C SER A 415 0.37 14.56 14.95
N ALA A 416 0.11 14.66 13.65
CA ALA A 416 -0.60 13.65 12.86
C ALA A 416 0.16 12.31 12.71
N ARG A 417 1.50 12.31 12.79
CA ARG A 417 2.30 11.06 12.80
C ARG A 417 2.31 10.39 14.18
N LEU A 418 2.28 11.19 15.23
CA LEU A 418 2.21 10.75 16.63
C LEU A 418 0.77 10.46 17.09
N ASN A 419 -0.23 10.85 16.31
CA ASN A 419 -1.65 10.84 16.69
C ASN A 419 -1.91 11.57 18.02
N PHE A 420 -1.27 12.72 18.22
CA PHE A 420 -1.53 13.56 19.38
C PHE A 420 -2.81 14.36 19.17
N LEU A 421 -3.90 13.85 19.74
CA LEU A 421 -5.16 14.56 19.88
C LEU A 421 -5.01 15.52 21.05
N ASP A 422 -4.76 16.80 20.77
CA ASP A 422 -4.96 17.84 21.78
C ASP A 422 -6.38 18.39 21.58
N ASN A 423 -7.27 18.10 22.54
CA ASN A 423 -8.72 18.37 22.46
C ASN A 423 -9.09 19.86 22.57
N LYS A 424 -8.15 20.77 22.30
CA LYS A 424 -8.33 22.21 22.54
C LYS A 424 -8.26 23.00 21.25
N SER A 425 -9.32 22.92 20.45
CA SER A 425 -9.55 23.91 19.39
C SER A 425 -11.02 24.31 19.34
N LYS A 426 -11.30 25.60 19.61
CA LYS A 426 -12.63 26.22 19.44
C LYS A 426 -12.59 27.12 18.21
N GLY A 427 -13.39 26.83 17.17
CA GLY A 427 -13.54 27.70 16.00
C GLY A 427 -13.81 26.94 14.70
N ALA A 428 -14.66 27.50 13.81
CA ALA A 428 -14.99 26.88 12.53
C ALA A 428 -14.05 27.40 11.44
N LEU A 429 -13.43 26.49 10.68
CA LEU A 429 -12.56 26.86 9.56
C LEU A 429 -13.36 27.38 8.34
N PHE A 430 -14.65 27.01 8.21
CA PHE A 430 -15.41 27.13 6.97
C PHE A 430 -16.91 27.41 7.23
N SER A 431 -17.24 28.55 7.84
CA SER A 431 -18.65 28.95 8.03
C SER A 431 -19.17 29.78 6.84
N GLY A 432 -20.25 29.30 6.20
CA GLY A 432 -21.17 30.14 5.41
C GLY A 432 -20.80 30.38 3.95
N GLN A 433 -20.35 29.37 3.21
CA GLN A 433 -19.90 29.53 1.82
C GLN A 433 -20.71 28.70 0.85
N GLU A 434 -20.96 29.14 -0.37
CA GLU A 434 -21.85 28.46 -1.32
C GLU A 434 -21.09 27.45 -2.21
N LEU A 435 -21.61 26.22 -2.34
CA LEU A 435 -21.17 25.26 -3.36
C LEU A 435 -21.66 25.71 -4.74
N VAL A 436 -20.99 26.70 -5.31
CA VAL A 436 -21.26 27.12 -6.69
C VAL A 436 -20.47 26.22 -7.62
N PHE A 437 -21.19 25.44 -8.42
CA PHE A 437 -20.60 24.61 -9.46
C PHE A 437 -20.30 25.45 -10.69
N LYS A 438 -19.03 25.50 -11.06
CA LYS A 438 -18.56 26.06 -12.33
C LYS A 438 -17.91 24.95 -13.14
N ILE A 439 -17.90 25.06 -14.46
CA ILE A 439 -17.02 24.21 -15.28
C ILE A 439 -15.88 25.10 -15.78
N ARG A 440 -14.66 24.66 -15.55
CA ARG A 440 -13.44 25.27 -16.09
C ARG A 440 -12.59 24.16 -16.66
N ASP A 441 -12.13 24.33 -17.89
CA ASP A 441 -11.30 23.35 -18.60
C ASP A 441 -11.91 21.93 -18.53
N GLU A 442 -13.23 21.83 -18.78
CA GLU A 442 -14.02 20.58 -18.75
C GLU A 442 -14.11 19.86 -17.39
N LEU A 443 -13.73 20.49 -16.28
CA LEU A 443 -13.86 19.92 -14.93
C LEU A 443 -14.90 20.65 -14.08
N PRO A 444 -15.67 19.92 -13.23
CA PRO A 444 -16.53 20.54 -12.24
C PRO A 444 -15.69 21.15 -11.12
N ILE A 445 -15.90 22.43 -10.89
CA ILE A 445 -15.24 23.26 -9.87
C ILE A 445 -16.25 23.61 -8.78
N VAL A 446 -15.80 23.56 -7.54
CA VAL A 446 -16.50 24.03 -6.34
C VAL A 446 -15.69 25.15 -5.67
N MET A 447 -16.38 26.15 -5.15
CA MET A 447 -15.74 27.25 -4.43
C MET A 447 -15.57 26.88 -2.95
N VAL A 448 -14.33 26.92 -2.44
CA VAL A 448 -14.00 26.78 -1.01
C VAL A 448 -13.10 27.95 -0.62
N ASN A 449 -13.56 28.78 0.31
CA ASN A 449 -12.91 30.02 0.75
C ASN A 449 -12.59 31.02 -0.36
N LYS A 450 -13.55 31.21 -1.29
CA LYS A 450 -13.38 32.01 -2.51
C LYS A 450 -12.30 31.48 -3.46
N GLU A 451 -11.82 30.25 -3.24
CA GLU A 451 -10.82 29.59 -4.05
C GLU A 451 -11.44 28.42 -4.81
N GLU A 452 -10.93 28.15 -6.01
CA GLU A 452 -11.44 27.10 -6.90
C GLU A 452 -10.84 25.73 -6.54
N PHE A 453 -11.71 24.76 -6.29
CA PHE A 453 -11.36 23.36 -6.00
C PHE A 453 -12.03 22.45 -7.04
N ILE A 454 -11.34 21.39 -7.47
CA ILE A 454 -11.97 20.38 -8.35
C ILE A 454 -12.91 19.53 -7.50
N LEU A 455 -14.13 19.27 -7.97
CA LEU A 455 -14.94 18.17 -7.44
C LEU A 455 -14.42 16.86 -8.02
N ASP A 456 -13.79 16.05 -7.18
CA ASP A 456 -13.24 14.76 -7.57
C ASP A 456 -13.87 13.64 -6.74
N LEU A 457 -15.00 13.11 -7.21
CA LEU A 457 -15.67 11.97 -6.58
C LEU A 457 -14.90 10.64 -6.78
N GLY A 458 -13.88 10.63 -7.63
CA GLY A 458 -12.90 9.54 -7.75
C GLY A 458 -11.88 9.55 -6.60
N ALA A 459 -11.61 10.72 -6.02
CA ALA A 459 -10.78 10.87 -4.84
C ALA A 459 -11.53 10.54 -3.55
N MET A 460 -10.94 9.66 -2.74
CA MET A 460 -11.49 9.31 -1.42
C MET A 460 -11.35 10.45 -0.41
N ASN A 461 -10.33 11.31 -0.56
CA ASN A 461 -10.04 12.36 0.41
C ASN A 461 -10.01 13.74 -0.21
N SER A 462 -10.67 14.68 0.45
CA SER A 462 -10.58 16.11 0.17
C SER A 462 -9.18 16.63 0.51
N VAL A 463 -8.61 17.49 -0.35
CA VAL A 463 -7.27 18.04 -0.18
C VAL A 463 -7.32 19.56 -0.14
N TYR A 464 -6.84 20.13 0.97
CA TYR A 464 -6.73 21.57 1.17
C TYR A 464 -5.26 22.01 1.13
N PRO A 465 -4.89 22.99 0.30
CA PRO A 465 -3.51 23.42 0.19
C PRO A 465 -3.05 24.20 1.44
N PRO A 466 -1.84 23.91 1.97
CA PRO A 466 -1.30 24.63 3.14
C PRO A 466 -1.16 26.15 2.92
N SER A 467 -0.97 26.58 1.67
CA SER A 467 -0.80 28.00 1.31
C SER A 467 -2.03 28.85 1.60
N LEU A 468 -3.22 28.26 1.54
CA LEU A 468 -4.50 28.95 1.78
C LEU A 468 -4.86 29.09 3.27
N LEU A 469 -4.17 28.35 4.16
CA LEU A 469 -4.42 28.46 5.60
C LEU A 469 -3.69 29.68 6.18
N LYS A 470 -4.39 30.45 7.00
CA LYS A 470 -3.82 31.47 7.88
C LYS A 470 -3.21 30.82 9.12
N VAL A 471 -2.33 31.56 9.80
CA VAL A 471 -1.60 31.07 10.98
C VAL A 471 -2.56 30.63 12.10
N ASP A 472 -3.58 31.43 12.39
CA ASP A 472 -4.59 31.13 13.42
C ASP A 472 -5.51 29.96 13.04
N GLU A 473 -5.67 29.68 11.74
CA GLU A 473 -6.45 28.55 11.24
C GLU A 473 -5.75 27.21 11.48
N TYR A 474 -4.42 27.15 11.45
CA TYR A 474 -3.68 25.94 11.79
C TYR A 474 -3.96 25.46 13.23
N LEU A 475 -4.16 26.40 14.16
CA LEU A 475 -4.48 26.10 15.56
C LEU A 475 -5.89 25.52 15.75
N LYS A 476 -6.75 25.64 14.73
CA LYS A 476 -8.14 25.14 14.75
C LYS A 476 -8.26 23.71 14.23
N LEU A 477 -7.18 23.15 13.67
CA LEU A 477 -7.17 21.83 13.05
C LEU A 477 -6.78 20.73 14.05
N GLU A 478 -7.60 19.70 14.14
CA GLU A 478 -7.31 18.49 14.91
C GLU A 478 -6.57 17.48 14.04
N PRO A 479 -5.34 17.06 14.39
CA PRO A 479 -4.62 16.06 13.63
C PRO A 479 -5.25 14.67 13.82
N LEU A 480 -5.68 14.03 12.74
CA LEU A 480 -6.27 12.70 12.78
C LEU A 480 -5.24 11.60 12.53
N SER A 481 -4.49 11.72 11.43
CA SER A 481 -3.53 10.70 10.99
C SER A 481 -2.60 11.26 9.92
N SER A 482 -1.50 10.56 9.63
CA SER A 482 -0.65 10.85 8.48
C SER A 482 -0.96 9.92 7.30
N LEU A 483 -1.03 10.49 6.10
CA LEU A 483 -1.20 9.77 4.84
C LEU A 483 0.03 9.96 3.96
N ASP A 484 0.38 8.96 3.16
CA ASP A 484 1.37 9.10 2.10
C ASP A 484 0.64 9.43 0.79
N LEU A 485 0.90 10.61 0.23
CA LEU A 485 0.47 10.97 -1.12
C LEU A 485 1.57 10.66 -2.13
N ASN A 486 1.21 10.03 -3.24
CA ASN A 486 2.10 9.95 -4.40
C ASN A 486 2.00 11.27 -5.16
N THR A 487 3.11 11.99 -5.26
CA THR A 487 3.25 13.16 -6.13
C THR A 487 3.18 12.76 -7.61
N LEU A 488 2.94 13.73 -8.50
CA LEU A 488 2.98 13.54 -9.97
C LEU A 488 4.29 12.92 -10.47
N TYR A 489 5.40 13.05 -9.71
CA TYR A 489 6.71 12.47 -10.02
C TYR A 489 6.95 11.11 -9.36
N GLY A 490 5.90 10.44 -8.85
CA GLY A 490 5.99 9.12 -8.21
C GLY A 490 6.65 9.11 -6.83
N ARG A 491 6.98 10.27 -6.25
CA ARG A 491 7.51 10.37 -4.88
C ARG A 491 6.39 10.27 -3.86
N LYS A 492 6.60 9.53 -2.77
CA LYS A 492 5.69 9.50 -1.62
C LYS A 492 6.02 10.61 -0.64
N VAL A 493 5.04 11.44 -0.31
CA VAL A 493 5.16 12.51 0.68
C VAL A 493 4.15 12.27 1.80
N GLY A 494 4.64 12.23 3.05
CA GLY A 494 3.80 12.14 4.23
C GLY A 494 3.14 13.48 4.54
N VAL A 495 1.80 13.51 4.52
CA VAL A 495 0.98 14.70 4.74
C VAL A 495 0.00 14.47 5.89
N PRO A 496 -0.39 15.52 6.64
CA PRO A 496 -1.37 15.38 7.71
C PRO A 496 -2.79 15.33 7.14
N LYS A 497 -3.56 14.36 7.62
CA LYS A 497 -5.02 14.38 7.59
C LYS A 497 -5.53 14.97 8.90
N VAL A 498 -6.46 15.90 8.81
CA VAL A 498 -6.99 16.68 9.93
C VAL A 498 -8.51 16.68 9.91
N SER A 499 -9.10 17.00 11.05
CA SER A 499 -10.51 17.33 11.21
C SER A 499 -10.64 18.79 11.64
N ASN A 500 -11.71 19.44 11.21
CA ASN A 500 -12.20 20.66 11.83
C ASN A 500 -13.28 20.29 12.85
N ASN A 501 -13.09 20.56 14.15
CA ASN A 501 -14.04 20.17 15.19
C ASN A 501 -15.43 20.82 15.09
N ASN A 502 -15.57 21.86 14.27
CA ASN A 502 -16.82 22.57 14.07
C ASN A 502 -17.55 22.15 12.80
N THR A 503 -18.85 22.43 12.77
CA THR A 503 -19.67 22.30 11.57
C THR A 503 -19.19 23.26 10.48
N THR A 504 -18.80 22.70 9.35
CA THR A 504 -18.47 23.39 8.11
C THR A 504 -19.76 23.56 7.31
N LYS A 505 -20.13 24.80 6.99
CA LYS A 505 -21.32 25.09 6.17
C LYS A 505 -20.89 25.37 4.73
N VAL A 506 -21.39 24.57 3.79
CA VAL A 506 -21.05 24.66 2.35
C VAL A 506 -22.34 24.60 1.52
N GLY A 507 -22.90 25.77 1.23
CA GLY A 507 -24.25 26.01 0.73
C GLY A 507 -25.24 25.82 1.87
N GLU A 508 -26.33 25.13 1.56
CA GLU A 508 -27.29 24.62 2.54
C GLU A 508 -26.73 23.43 3.33
N LEU A 509 -25.59 22.87 2.90
CA LEU A 509 -24.99 21.69 3.53
C LEU A 509 -24.27 22.05 4.82
N SER A 510 -24.59 21.33 5.89
CA SER A 510 -23.81 21.36 7.14
C SER A 510 -23.05 20.05 7.30
N VAL A 511 -21.71 20.11 7.35
CA VAL A 511 -20.80 18.98 7.56
C VAL A 511 -20.11 19.14 8.91
N SER A 512 -20.53 18.36 9.90
CA SER A 512 -19.81 18.25 11.17
C SER A 512 -18.50 17.48 10.97
N LYS A 513 -17.42 17.94 11.61
CA LYS A 513 -16.11 17.25 11.59
C LYS A 513 -15.58 16.97 10.19
N ALA A 514 -15.63 17.98 9.31
CA ALA A 514 -15.10 17.86 7.95
C ALA A 514 -13.61 17.48 8.00
N GLU A 515 -13.25 16.41 7.32
CA GLU A 515 -11.89 15.89 7.25
C GLU A 515 -11.17 16.42 6.01
N TRP A 516 -9.91 16.82 6.16
CA TRP A 516 -9.09 17.35 5.07
C TRP A 516 -7.69 16.78 5.10
N VAL A 517 -7.10 16.60 3.94
CA VAL A 517 -5.67 16.32 3.79
C VAL A 517 -4.96 17.63 3.47
N ILE A 518 -4.00 18.04 4.29
CA ILE A 518 -3.30 19.32 4.07
C ILE A 518 -2.05 19.10 3.21
N ALA A 519 -2.20 19.32 1.91
CA ALA A 519 -1.15 19.06 0.92
C ALA A 519 -1.24 19.97 -0.30
N SER A 520 -0.09 20.28 -0.90
CA SER A 520 -0.03 20.95 -2.20
C SER A 520 -0.03 19.90 -3.31
N LEU A 521 -1.08 19.88 -4.13
CA LEU A 521 -1.19 18.94 -5.25
C LEU A 521 -0.45 19.40 -6.51
N GLY A 522 -0.22 20.70 -6.65
CA GLY A 522 0.44 21.27 -7.83
C GLY A 522 -0.39 21.18 -9.12
N ILE A 523 -1.72 21.08 -9.00
CA ILE A 523 -2.63 21.06 -10.15
C ILE A 523 -2.75 22.49 -10.69
N LYS A 524 -2.54 22.68 -11.99
CA LYS A 524 -2.62 24.00 -12.64
C LYS A 524 -4.08 24.47 -12.65
N GLY A 525 -4.32 25.75 -12.37
CA GLY A 525 -5.64 26.38 -12.50
C GLY A 525 -6.58 26.23 -11.30
N VAL A 526 -6.30 25.34 -10.35
CA VAL A 526 -7.11 25.13 -9.13
C VAL A 526 -6.23 25.07 -7.88
N LYS A 527 -6.81 25.32 -6.70
CA LYS A 527 -6.07 25.32 -5.44
C LYS A 527 -6.09 23.99 -4.71
N GLY A 528 -7.17 23.23 -4.82
CA GLY A 528 -7.35 21.96 -4.13
C GLY A 528 -8.39 21.06 -4.80
N LEU A 529 -8.82 20.02 -4.08
CA LEU A 529 -9.91 19.16 -4.53
C LEU A 529 -10.86 18.80 -3.37
N LEU A 530 -12.13 18.61 -3.70
CA LEU A 530 -13.17 18.12 -2.81
C LEU A 530 -13.49 16.67 -3.19
N GLY A 531 -13.20 15.76 -2.27
CA GLY A 531 -13.33 14.32 -2.45
C GLY A 531 -14.67 13.76 -1.96
N LEU A 532 -14.83 12.45 -2.11
CA LEU A 532 -16.04 11.72 -1.69
C LEU A 532 -16.27 11.73 -0.17
N ASP A 533 -15.23 11.90 0.65
CA ASP A 533 -15.36 11.98 2.11
C ASP A 533 -16.29 13.10 2.57
N PHE A 534 -16.41 14.17 1.79
CA PHE A 534 -17.33 15.28 2.05
C PHE A 534 -18.81 14.90 1.89
N PHE A 535 -19.10 13.89 1.06
CA PHE A 535 -20.45 13.40 0.76
C PHE A 535 -20.84 12.15 1.55
N LYS A 536 -19.94 11.67 2.41
CA LYS A 536 -20.09 10.40 3.12
C LYS A 536 -21.35 10.37 3.98
N GLY A 537 -22.15 9.31 3.82
CA GLY A 537 -23.38 9.08 4.58
C GLY A 537 -24.55 9.95 4.12
N ARG A 538 -24.45 10.55 2.94
CA ARG A 538 -25.45 11.44 2.35
C ARG A 538 -25.90 10.95 0.99
N ASP A 539 -27.05 11.48 0.61
CA ASP A 539 -27.69 11.28 -0.67
C ASP A 539 -27.65 12.60 -1.43
N PHE A 540 -27.30 12.53 -2.71
CA PHE A 540 -27.16 13.70 -3.56
C PHE A 540 -27.44 13.36 -5.02
N LYS A 541 -27.75 14.39 -5.79
CA LYS A 541 -28.04 14.32 -7.21
C LYS A 541 -27.13 15.28 -7.93
N ILE A 542 -26.41 14.77 -8.93
CA ILE A 542 -25.60 15.57 -9.85
C ILE A 542 -26.46 15.85 -11.07
N TYR A 543 -26.52 17.11 -11.49
CA TYR A 543 -27.11 17.54 -12.74
C TYR A 543 -26.00 18.05 -13.65
N PRO A 544 -25.41 17.20 -14.51
CA PRO A 544 -24.25 17.60 -15.30
C PRO A 544 -24.57 18.73 -16.30
N LYS A 545 -25.73 18.65 -16.97
CA LYS A 545 -26.16 19.62 -18.00
C LYS A 545 -26.35 21.03 -17.46
N VAL A 546 -27.01 21.16 -16.30
CA VAL A 546 -27.22 22.45 -15.62
C VAL A 546 -26.18 22.73 -14.53
N LYS A 547 -25.12 21.90 -14.46
CA LYS A 547 -23.95 22.09 -13.61
C LYS A 547 -24.33 22.34 -12.15
N LYS A 548 -25.10 21.44 -11.54
CA LYS A 548 -25.58 21.57 -10.15
C LYS A 548 -25.42 20.26 -9.39
N ILE A 549 -25.13 20.32 -8.09
CA ILE A 549 -25.38 19.20 -7.17
C ILE A 549 -26.42 19.62 -6.15
N GLU A 550 -27.38 18.74 -5.92
CA GLU A 550 -28.46 18.93 -4.96
C GLU A 550 -28.41 17.80 -3.94
N PHE A 551 -28.42 18.13 -2.66
CA PHE A 551 -28.56 17.11 -1.62
C PHE A 551 -30.03 16.77 -1.47
N LYS A 552 -30.37 15.48 -1.56
CA LYS A 552 -31.75 15.02 -1.56
C LYS A 552 -31.83 13.73 -0.80
N ASN A 553 -32.80 13.58 0.10
CA ASN A 553 -33.06 12.30 0.73
C ASN A 553 -33.83 11.41 -0.24
N PHE A 554 -33.29 10.25 -0.61
CA PHE A 554 -33.99 9.30 -1.47
C PHE A 554 -34.76 8.29 -0.60
N PRO A 555 -36.10 8.21 -0.72
CA PRO A 555 -36.90 7.35 0.16
C PRO A 555 -36.70 5.85 -0.10
N SER A 556 -36.30 5.48 -1.32
CA SER A 556 -36.10 4.09 -1.75
C SER A 556 -35.00 3.98 -2.81
N ILE A 557 -34.52 2.75 -3.04
CA ILE A 557 -33.58 2.44 -4.11
C ILE A 557 -34.34 2.39 -5.44
N PRO A 558 -33.97 3.19 -6.46
CA PRO A 558 -34.58 3.13 -7.78
C PRO A 558 -34.36 1.77 -8.46
N ALA A 559 -35.33 1.31 -9.26
CA ALA A 559 -35.26 0.00 -9.92
C ALA A 559 -34.05 -0.16 -10.86
N ASN A 560 -33.63 0.94 -11.50
CA ASN A 560 -32.48 0.97 -12.41
C ASN A 560 -31.19 1.45 -11.72
N ALA A 561 -31.14 1.42 -10.39
CA ALA A 561 -29.92 1.76 -9.67
C ALA A 561 -28.92 0.60 -9.70
N LEU A 562 -27.65 0.95 -9.81
CA LEU A 562 -26.52 0.05 -9.66
C LEU A 562 -25.98 0.13 -8.23
N LEU A 563 -25.62 -1.02 -7.67
CA LEU A 563 -25.06 -1.08 -6.32
C LEU A 563 -23.59 -0.63 -6.31
N LEU A 564 -23.28 0.25 -5.36
CA LEU A 564 -21.92 0.71 -5.12
C LEU A 564 -21.12 -0.32 -4.31
N GLN A 565 -19.84 -0.43 -4.62
CA GLN A 565 -18.92 -1.28 -3.88
C GLN A 565 -18.64 -0.69 -2.49
N ARG A 566 -19.10 -1.42 -1.47
CA ARG A 566 -18.79 -1.13 -0.07
C ARG A 566 -17.46 -1.71 0.36
N ASP A 567 -16.77 -1.03 1.27
CA ASP A 567 -15.52 -1.49 1.87
C ASP A 567 -15.74 -2.52 3.00
N TRP A 568 -14.70 -2.87 3.73
CA TRP A 568 -14.77 -3.88 4.80
C TRP A 568 -15.57 -3.41 6.04
N ASN A 569 -15.79 -2.10 6.18
CA ASN A 569 -16.64 -1.49 7.19
C ASN A 569 -18.06 -1.23 6.66
N ASP A 570 -18.39 -1.80 5.50
CA ASP A 570 -19.64 -1.58 4.80
C ASP A 570 -19.86 -0.11 4.37
N GLN A 571 -18.78 0.66 4.19
CA GLN A 571 -18.84 2.07 3.80
C GLN A 571 -18.53 2.25 2.31
N VAL A 572 -19.25 3.17 1.65
CA VAL A 572 -18.90 3.64 0.31
C VAL A 572 -17.68 4.56 0.42
N SER A 573 -16.55 4.08 -0.10
CA SER A 573 -15.26 4.79 -0.06
C SER A 573 -14.78 5.25 -1.44
N ALA A 574 -15.52 4.91 -2.50
CA ALA A 574 -15.36 5.36 -3.87
C ALA A 574 -16.68 5.10 -4.61
N LEU A 575 -16.99 5.86 -5.66
CA LEU A 575 -18.14 5.60 -6.52
C LEU A 575 -17.79 4.50 -7.54
N GLU A 576 -17.72 3.27 -7.04
CA GLU A 576 -17.34 2.09 -7.79
C GLU A 576 -18.53 1.14 -7.96
N VAL A 577 -18.78 0.66 -9.18
CA VAL A 577 -19.88 -0.26 -9.49
C VAL A 577 -19.31 -1.53 -10.12
N LEU A 578 -19.87 -2.69 -9.78
CA LEU A 578 -19.59 -3.93 -10.50
C LEU A 578 -20.68 -4.15 -11.56
N CYS A 579 -20.30 -4.14 -12.84
CA CYS A 579 -21.23 -4.51 -13.91
C CYS A 579 -21.60 -5.99 -13.83
N PRO A 580 -22.88 -6.37 -14.04
CA PRO A 580 -23.27 -7.76 -14.21
C PRO A 580 -22.46 -8.40 -15.36
N ALA A 581 -21.64 -9.40 -15.04
CA ALA A 581 -20.72 -10.07 -15.98
C ALA A 581 -19.73 -9.14 -16.72
N GLY A 582 -19.43 -7.96 -16.17
CA GLY A 582 -18.63 -6.93 -16.84
C GLY A 582 -17.51 -6.32 -15.99
N PRO A 583 -16.99 -5.13 -16.39
CA PRO A 583 -15.89 -4.48 -15.69
C PRO A 583 -16.34 -3.87 -14.36
N VAL A 584 -15.38 -3.62 -13.47
CA VAL A 584 -15.60 -2.68 -12.37
C VAL A 584 -15.41 -1.26 -12.90
N LEU A 585 -16.44 -0.45 -12.74
CA LEU A 585 -16.46 0.95 -13.12
C LEU A 585 -16.14 1.83 -11.92
N ARG A 586 -15.36 2.89 -12.12
CA ARG A 586 -15.26 4.02 -11.19
C ARG A 586 -15.78 5.27 -11.88
N LEU A 587 -16.55 6.08 -11.16
CA LEU A 587 -16.85 7.44 -11.59
C LEU A 587 -15.83 8.39 -11.00
N ASP A 588 -15.22 9.20 -11.85
CA ASP A 588 -14.14 10.12 -11.52
C ASP A 588 -14.43 11.48 -12.14
N THR A 589 -15.17 12.31 -11.41
CA THR A 589 -15.52 13.66 -11.86
C THR A 589 -14.29 14.57 -11.97
N GLY A 590 -13.13 14.19 -11.42
CA GLY A 590 -11.88 14.93 -11.52
C GLY A 590 -11.09 14.62 -12.80
N SER A 591 -11.56 13.69 -13.63
CA SER A 591 -10.89 13.30 -14.88
C SER A 591 -11.46 14.02 -16.11
N GLN A 592 -10.55 14.57 -16.94
CA GLN A 592 -10.87 15.28 -18.19
C GLN A 592 -11.03 14.35 -19.40
N VAL A 593 -10.71 13.07 -19.28
CA VAL A 593 -10.86 12.12 -20.40
C VAL A 593 -12.20 11.40 -20.31
N LEU A 594 -12.74 10.94 -21.45
CA LEU A 594 -13.98 10.15 -21.49
C LEU A 594 -13.90 8.96 -20.52
N GLY A 595 -12.78 8.25 -20.56
CA GLY A 595 -12.44 7.29 -19.55
C GLY A 595 -11.16 6.52 -19.87
N ASP A 596 -10.59 5.93 -18.84
CA ASP A 596 -9.37 5.14 -18.92
C ASP A 596 -9.69 3.65 -18.72
N ILE A 597 -9.09 2.79 -19.54
CA ILE A 597 -9.26 1.34 -19.48
C ILE A 597 -7.94 0.63 -19.17
N SER A 598 -7.99 -0.32 -18.24
CA SER A 598 -6.86 -1.18 -17.89
C SER A 598 -6.93 -2.50 -18.66
N SER A 599 -5.91 -2.79 -19.47
CA SER A 599 -5.80 -4.06 -20.21
C SER A 599 -5.55 -5.28 -19.32
N TYR A 600 -5.27 -5.07 -18.02
CA TYR A 600 -4.92 -6.14 -17.08
C TYR A 600 -6.06 -6.61 -16.18
N SER A 601 -7.16 -5.85 -16.10
CA SER A 601 -8.27 -6.11 -15.19
C SER A 601 -9.59 -6.33 -15.91
N ILE A 602 -9.56 -6.52 -17.22
CA ILE A 602 -10.74 -6.76 -18.06
C ILE A 602 -10.45 -7.90 -19.03
N GLU A 603 -11.49 -8.63 -19.45
CA GLU A 603 -11.34 -9.72 -20.41
C GLU A 603 -10.86 -9.19 -21.77
N PRO A 604 -9.95 -9.90 -22.49
CA PRO A 604 -9.37 -9.39 -23.74
C PRO A 604 -10.39 -9.03 -24.82
N GLN A 605 -11.47 -9.82 -24.94
CA GLN A 605 -12.53 -9.54 -25.91
C GLN A 605 -13.26 -8.25 -25.55
N LEU A 606 -13.60 -8.07 -24.28
CA LEU A 606 -14.24 -6.86 -23.79
C LEU A 606 -13.31 -5.64 -23.88
N PHE A 607 -12.01 -5.83 -23.59
CA PHE A 607 -10.99 -4.80 -23.80
C PHE A 607 -11.00 -4.31 -25.25
N LYS A 608 -10.98 -5.25 -26.21
CA LYS A 608 -10.99 -4.92 -27.65
C LYS A 608 -12.25 -4.13 -28.01
N LYS A 609 -13.44 -4.62 -27.62
CA LYS A 609 -14.72 -3.94 -27.87
C LYS A 609 -14.75 -2.51 -27.32
N LEU A 610 -14.38 -2.34 -26.06
CA LEU A 610 -14.40 -1.03 -25.40
C LEU A 610 -13.32 -0.08 -25.96
N SER A 611 -12.18 -0.62 -26.40
CA SER A 611 -11.11 0.17 -27.03
C SER A 611 -11.42 0.57 -28.46
N SER A 612 -12.21 -0.23 -29.19
CA SER A 612 -12.67 0.08 -30.57
C SER A 612 -13.89 1.01 -30.60
N GLY A 613 -14.48 1.33 -29.44
CA GLY A 613 -15.68 2.17 -29.35
C GLY A 613 -17.00 1.41 -29.53
N GLU A 614 -16.96 0.07 -29.56
CA GLU A 614 -18.17 -0.75 -29.56
C GLU A 614 -18.93 -0.64 -28.23
N ALA A 615 -20.26 -0.74 -28.32
CA ALA A 615 -21.14 -0.64 -27.15
C ALA A 615 -21.07 -1.91 -26.28
N HIS A 616 -21.08 -1.73 -24.96
CA HIS A 616 -21.20 -2.81 -24.00
C HIS A 616 -22.20 -2.44 -22.90
N GLY A 617 -23.15 -3.33 -22.62
CA GLY A 617 -24.12 -3.14 -21.54
C GLY A 617 -23.49 -3.35 -20.16
N CYS A 618 -23.87 -2.52 -19.19
CA CYS A 618 -23.53 -2.66 -17.78
C CYS A 618 -24.80 -2.41 -16.96
N GLY A 619 -25.67 -3.41 -16.86
CA GLY A 619 -27.02 -3.23 -16.32
C GLY A 619 -27.81 -2.22 -17.15
N PRO A 620 -28.35 -1.14 -16.57
CA PRO A 620 -29.19 -0.17 -17.28
C PRO A 620 -28.39 0.87 -18.09
N ILE A 621 -27.06 0.87 -18.00
CA ILE A 621 -26.20 1.80 -18.76
C ILE A 621 -25.48 1.09 -19.92
N VAL A 622 -25.12 1.89 -20.93
CA VAL A 622 -24.33 1.44 -22.09
C VAL A 622 -22.99 2.18 -22.06
N LEU A 623 -21.90 1.41 -22.07
CA LEU A 623 -20.54 1.91 -22.17
C LEU A 623 -20.17 1.98 -23.65
N LYS A 624 -19.78 3.17 -24.13
CA LYS A 624 -19.34 3.40 -25.51
C LYS A 624 -18.08 4.25 -25.48
N GLY A 625 -16.99 3.72 -26.04
CA GLY A 625 -15.67 4.36 -26.09
C GLY A 625 -15.45 5.24 -27.33
N PRO A 626 -14.20 5.37 -27.83
CA PRO A 626 -13.01 4.63 -27.40
C PRO A 626 -12.47 5.13 -26.05
N PHE A 627 -12.13 4.20 -25.16
CA PHE A 627 -11.49 4.53 -23.88
C PHE A 627 -9.97 4.51 -23.99
N THR A 628 -9.31 5.41 -23.28
CA THR A 628 -7.85 5.57 -23.31
C THR A 628 -7.18 4.40 -22.60
N LYS A 629 -6.32 3.65 -23.30
CA LYS A 629 -5.57 2.55 -22.70
C LYS A 629 -4.52 3.09 -21.72
N ILE A 630 -4.59 2.67 -20.45
CA ILE A 630 -3.52 2.88 -19.49
C ILE A 630 -2.76 1.57 -19.28
N ILE A 631 -1.47 1.58 -19.60
CA ILE A 631 -0.57 0.41 -19.57
C ILE A 631 -0.01 0.16 -18.15
N ARG A 632 -0.25 1.07 -17.18
CA ARG A 632 0.28 0.94 -15.81
C ARG A 632 -0.84 0.92 -14.77
N GLN A 633 -0.74 0.00 -13.80
CA GLN A 633 -1.59 0.03 -12.61
C GLN A 633 -1.23 1.26 -11.76
N GLY A 634 -1.99 2.34 -11.90
CA GLY A 634 -1.91 3.54 -11.06
C GLY A 634 -2.97 3.55 -9.94
N PRO A 635 -2.98 4.58 -9.08
CA PRO A 635 -4.00 4.77 -8.03
C PRO A 635 -5.45 4.71 -8.55
N LEU A 636 -5.65 5.11 -9.81
CA LEU A 636 -6.92 5.05 -10.54
C LEU A 636 -7.45 3.61 -10.65
N PHE A 637 -6.57 2.62 -10.83
CA PHE A 637 -6.92 1.19 -10.96
C PHE A 637 -6.56 0.35 -9.73
N GLU A 638 -6.16 0.99 -8.64
CA GLU A 638 -6.14 0.34 -7.34
C GLU A 638 -7.58 -0.05 -6.97
N ARG A 639 -7.76 -1.23 -6.35
CA ARG A 639 -9.05 -1.86 -5.97
C ARG A 639 -9.75 -2.71 -7.04
N GLY A 640 -9.09 -2.98 -8.17
CA GLY A 640 -9.64 -3.88 -9.19
C GLY A 640 -10.64 -3.21 -10.13
N VAL A 641 -10.59 -1.88 -10.19
CA VAL A 641 -11.24 -1.08 -11.24
C VAL A 641 -10.69 -1.48 -12.60
N SER A 642 -11.56 -1.57 -13.58
CA SER A 642 -11.22 -1.93 -14.96
C SER A 642 -11.43 -0.75 -15.91
N LEU A 643 -12.38 0.13 -15.58
CA LEU A 643 -12.71 1.32 -16.34
C LEU A 643 -12.94 2.51 -15.38
N ASN A 644 -12.21 3.60 -15.60
CA ASN A 644 -12.38 4.86 -14.88
C ASN A 644 -13.09 5.85 -15.80
N LEU A 645 -14.30 6.27 -15.46
CA LEU A 645 -15.15 7.13 -16.29
C LEU A 645 -15.04 8.57 -15.85
N GLY A 646 -14.57 9.44 -16.74
CA GLY A 646 -14.35 10.86 -16.43
C GLY A 646 -15.57 11.74 -16.61
N TRP A 647 -15.40 13.04 -16.37
CA TRP A 647 -16.46 14.03 -16.52
C TRP A 647 -17.14 14.02 -17.91
N PRO A 648 -16.42 13.91 -19.05
CA PRO A 648 -17.07 13.88 -20.36
C PRO A 648 -18.07 12.74 -20.58
N TRP A 649 -17.89 11.61 -19.89
CA TRP A 649 -18.87 10.51 -19.94
C TRP A 649 -20.06 10.80 -19.02
N ILE A 650 -19.80 11.32 -17.81
CA ILE A 650 -20.82 11.70 -16.82
C ILE A 650 -21.72 12.83 -17.37
N SER A 651 -21.18 13.75 -18.16
CA SER A 651 -21.91 14.90 -18.71
C SER A 651 -22.98 14.56 -19.75
N GLN A 652 -23.02 13.31 -20.22
CA GLN A 652 -24.01 12.83 -21.19
C GLN A 652 -25.40 12.63 -20.56
N PHE A 653 -25.46 12.49 -19.23
CA PHE A 653 -26.68 12.23 -18.48
C PHE A 653 -27.40 13.52 -18.09
N SER A 654 -28.73 13.53 -18.07
CA SER A 654 -29.53 14.63 -17.51
C SER A 654 -29.34 14.75 -16.00
N ALA A 655 -29.21 13.63 -15.31
CA ALA A 655 -28.86 13.57 -13.90
C ALA A 655 -28.20 12.25 -13.48
N VAL A 656 -27.47 12.29 -12.36
CA VAL A 656 -26.91 11.12 -11.69
C VAL A 656 -27.30 11.17 -10.21
N ASN A 657 -28.16 10.25 -9.77
CA ASN A 657 -28.55 10.12 -8.37
C ASN A 657 -27.55 9.22 -7.65
N VAL A 658 -27.05 9.65 -6.49
CA VAL A 658 -26.06 8.91 -5.70
C VAL A 658 -26.52 8.83 -4.25
N SER A 659 -26.58 7.62 -3.71
CA SER A 659 -26.76 7.39 -2.28
C SER A 659 -25.52 6.71 -1.71
N THR A 660 -24.70 7.45 -0.96
CA THR A 660 -23.54 6.84 -0.27
C THR A 660 -23.97 6.10 1.00
N LYS A 661 -25.13 6.46 1.57
CA LYS A 661 -25.75 5.77 2.70
C LYS A 661 -26.38 4.45 2.27
N GLY A 662 -27.25 4.50 1.26
CA GLY A 662 -27.91 3.35 0.65
C GLY A 662 -26.98 2.51 -0.23
N GLY A 663 -25.86 3.08 -0.69
CA GLY A 663 -24.82 2.37 -1.43
C GLY A 663 -25.24 2.04 -2.85
N TRP A 664 -25.82 3.01 -3.56
CA TRP A 664 -26.28 2.84 -4.94
C TRP A 664 -26.11 4.12 -5.75
N ILE A 665 -26.15 3.97 -7.08
CA ILE A 665 -26.06 5.05 -8.06
C ILE A 665 -27.02 4.79 -9.23
N GLU A 666 -27.69 5.82 -9.73
CA GLU A 666 -28.59 5.75 -10.88
C GLU A 666 -28.23 6.84 -11.88
N PHE A 667 -28.28 6.48 -13.17
CA PHE A 667 -28.01 7.38 -14.29
C PHE A 667 -29.30 7.66 -15.06
N ILE A 668 -29.66 8.93 -15.20
CA ILE A 668 -30.88 9.39 -15.87
C ILE A 668 -30.47 10.08 -17.18
N LYS A 669 -31.04 9.67 -18.31
CA LYS A 669 -30.71 10.22 -19.64
C LYS A 669 -31.34 11.59 -19.88
#